data_AF-A0A1H8F853-F1
#
_entry.id   AF-A0A1H8F853-F1
#
_cell.length_a   1.000
_cell.length_b   1.000
_cell.length_c   1.000
_cell.angle_alpha   90.00
_cell.angle_beta   90.00
_cell.angle_gamma   90.00
#
_symmetry.space_group_name_H-M   'P 1'
#
loop_
_entity.id
_entity.type
_entity.pdbx_description
1 polymer ?
#
loop_
_entity_poly.entity_id
_entity_poly.type
_entity_poly.pdbx_seq_one_letter_code
_entity_poly.pdbx_strand_id
1 'polypeptide(L)'
;MRVAPDNTVTVLVKHIEIGQGANTGLPVLVAEEMDADWSQVRAEAAPEDVTLYKNLAFGIQGTGGSTGLSNSYMQMREAGAAARAMLVDAAGRRWGVPATEITVSKGVVSHERSGNSATFGELAEEAMESEIPVGVQLKDPADFTLVGTKVTRTDSAAKSTGQATFALDIYRDGMKTVALLHPPQFGATVVTVDDSAAMQVAGVRQVAQVPSGVAVIADNTFAALKGRDALSVEWDTSSAETRSSAQIAEAFRAQAQPGAGTQVEGNGDIDDALAGADRTFEAEYLFPYLAHASMEPLDGVIEVKDGEVDAWIGSQFPTADNQTIAGVLGLSPEQVRVHTMFAGGSFGRRATQGSHFAAELANVAKAGGDGAYKLMWTRENDMRGGYYRPLTVHKLRAGLDAEGNITGWDNLVVNQSIMMGTPMEAMAVQNGLDPTSYEGSNDLPYGFPAHRLSWARGEAGVPVLWWRSVGHTHTAYAVETFLDELLEAGGKDAVEGRLALMKDERPRDAAVLRRVAEMADWSGPGTGDTRFGVAYARSFGSYVAQIAEVEDRNGVPHVRRVWCAVDCGVAVTPDVIAAQMEGGIGYGLGHALYSQITLDDTGRVRESNFDTYRSLRLSEMPQIEVSVMDSTANPTGVGEPGLPPIAPAVANAWRSLTGVSRRDLPFVNRMS
;
A
#
# COMPACT_ATOMS: atom_id res chain seq x y z
N MET A 1 -13.54 3.19 -21.93
CA MET A 1 -12.93 2.10 -22.71
C MET A 1 -12.97 2.48 -24.19
N ARG A 2 -12.25 1.75 -25.05
CA ARG A 2 -12.28 1.91 -26.51
C ARG A 2 -12.31 0.53 -27.17
N VAL A 3 -13.10 0.37 -28.23
CA VAL A 3 -13.08 -0.80 -29.11
C VAL A 3 -12.55 -0.35 -30.46
N ALA A 4 -11.44 -0.92 -30.90
CA ALA A 4 -10.82 -0.58 -32.19
C ALA A 4 -11.33 -1.49 -33.31
N PRO A 5 -11.25 -1.06 -34.59
CA PRO A 5 -11.66 -1.88 -35.74
C PRO A 5 -10.94 -3.23 -35.87
N ASP A 6 -9.77 -3.38 -35.25
CA ASP A 6 -9.01 -4.64 -35.18
C ASP A 6 -9.45 -5.58 -34.04
N ASN A 7 -10.56 -5.26 -33.38
CA ASN A 7 -11.14 -5.93 -32.21
C ASN A 7 -10.43 -5.66 -30.88
N THR A 8 -9.40 -4.82 -30.83
CA THR A 8 -8.74 -4.49 -29.57
C THR A 8 -9.70 -3.75 -28.64
N VAL A 9 -9.87 -4.26 -27.41
CA VAL A 9 -10.64 -3.63 -26.34
C VAL A 9 -9.67 -3.00 -25.34
N THR A 10 -9.51 -1.68 -25.40
CA THR A 10 -8.68 -0.93 -24.45
C THR A 10 -9.52 -0.42 -23.28
N VAL A 11 -9.19 -0.89 -22.08
CA VAL A 11 -9.78 -0.41 -20.83
C VAL A 11 -8.89 0.68 -20.24
N LEU A 12 -9.51 1.83 -19.94
CA LEU A 12 -8.83 2.94 -19.27
C LEU A 12 -8.93 2.74 -17.76
N VAL A 13 -7.77 2.67 -17.11
CA VAL A 13 -7.63 2.33 -15.69
C VAL A 13 -7.26 3.59 -14.91
N LYS A 14 -8.18 4.03 -14.04
CA LYS A 14 -8.01 5.23 -13.20
C LYS A 14 -7.03 5.06 -12.03
N HIS A 15 -6.53 3.85 -11.82
CA HIS A 15 -5.62 3.51 -10.74
C HIS A 15 -4.23 3.22 -11.31
N ILE A 16 -3.18 3.78 -10.70
CA ILE A 16 -1.80 3.54 -11.13
C ILE A 16 -1.44 2.06 -10.97
N GLU A 17 -0.73 1.46 -11.91
CA GLU A 17 -0.18 0.12 -11.77
C GLU A 17 1.24 0.16 -11.17
N ILE A 18 1.36 -0.28 -9.92
CA ILE A 18 2.60 -0.31 -9.12
C ILE A 18 2.94 -1.73 -8.62
N GLY A 19 2.39 -2.76 -9.27
CA GLY A 19 2.59 -4.18 -8.95
C GLY A 19 1.32 -4.91 -8.51
N GLN A 20 0.27 -4.18 -8.11
CA GLN A 20 -0.96 -4.74 -7.51
C GLN A 20 -1.96 -5.32 -8.51
N GLY A 21 -1.72 -5.18 -9.82
CA GLY A 21 -2.56 -5.82 -10.85
C GLY A 21 -3.87 -5.08 -11.15
N ALA A 22 -3.95 -3.77 -10.90
CA ALA A 22 -5.10 -2.94 -11.28
C ALA A 22 -5.33 -2.99 -12.81
N ASN A 23 -4.24 -3.03 -13.59
CA ASN A 23 -4.29 -3.16 -15.04
C ASN A 23 -4.75 -4.54 -15.52
N THR A 24 -5.02 -5.49 -14.63
CA THR A 24 -5.57 -6.81 -14.97
C THR A 24 -6.95 -7.01 -14.36
N GLY A 25 -7.12 -6.74 -13.06
CA GLY A 25 -8.39 -6.93 -12.37
C GLY A 25 -9.53 -6.06 -12.91
N LEU A 26 -9.29 -4.78 -13.20
CA LEU A 26 -10.35 -3.91 -13.74
C LEU A 26 -10.73 -4.29 -15.18
N PRO A 27 -9.77 -4.58 -16.09
CA PRO A 27 -10.13 -5.06 -17.41
C PRO A 27 -10.83 -6.42 -17.43
N VAL A 28 -10.54 -7.33 -16.49
CA VAL A 28 -11.29 -8.60 -16.36
C VAL A 28 -12.78 -8.33 -16.15
N LEU A 29 -13.15 -7.37 -15.30
CA LEU A 29 -14.56 -7.03 -15.05
C LEU A 29 -15.26 -6.50 -16.30
N VAL A 30 -14.57 -5.64 -17.06
CA VAL A 30 -15.10 -5.11 -18.33
C VAL A 30 -15.26 -6.24 -19.35
N ALA A 31 -14.23 -7.08 -19.51
CA ALA A 31 -14.23 -8.17 -20.46
C ALA A 31 -15.28 -9.25 -20.14
N GLU A 32 -15.46 -9.57 -18.86
CA GLU A 32 -16.47 -10.50 -18.36
C GLU A 32 -17.88 -10.08 -18.79
N GLU A 33 -18.24 -8.83 -18.54
CA GLU A 33 -19.58 -8.32 -18.87
C GLU A 33 -19.76 -8.07 -20.36
N MET A 34 -18.66 -7.85 -21.09
CA MET A 34 -18.69 -7.75 -22.56
C MET A 34 -18.83 -9.11 -23.25
N ASP A 35 -18.49 -10.21 -22.59
CA ASP A 35 -18.14 -11.49 -23.23
C ASP A 35 -17.01 -11.30 -24.27
N ALA A 36 -16.02 -10.43 -23.97
CA ALA A 36 -14.85 -10.21 -24.81
C ALA A 36 -13.85 -11.37 -24.71
N ASP A 37 -13.11 -11.66 -25.78
CA ASP A 37 -11.98 -12.60 -25.66
C ASP A 37 -10.83 -11.91 -24.92
N TRP A 38 -10.26 -12.55 -23.89
CA TRP A 38 -9.17 -11.95 -23.11
C TRP A 38 -7.96 -11.54 -23.96
N SER A 39 -7.69 -12.25 -25.07
CA SER A 39 -6.60 -11.91 -25.99
C SER A 39 -6.77 -10.55 -26.70
N GLN A 40 -8.02 -10.06 -26.78
CA GLN A 40 -8.35 -8.75 -27.36
C GLN A 40 -8.14 -7.60 -26.37
N VAL A 41 -8.00 -7.89 -25.07
CA VAL A 41 -8.05 -6.86 -24.02
C VAL A 41 -6.68 -6.20 -23.80
N ARG A 42 -6.67 -4.88 -23.67
CA ARG A 42 -5.51 -4.06 -23.28
C ARG A 42 -5.89 -3.11 -22.15
N ALA A 43 -4.90 -2.67 -21.39
CA ALA A 43 -5.07 -1.69 -20.32
C ALA A 43 -4.18 -0.48 -20.57
N GLU A 44 -4.73 0.71 -20.37
CA GLU A 44 -3.99 1.97 -20.42
C GLU A 44 -4.36 2.82 -19.19
N ALA A 45 -3.42 3.63 -18.72
CA ALA A 45 -3.74 4.60 -17.67
C ALA A 45 -4.79 5.60 -18.19
N ALA A 46 -5.81 5.87 -17.37
CA ALA A 46 -6.74 6.94 -17.68
C ALA A 46 -6.01 8.29 -17.61
N PRO A 47 -6.35 9.26 -18.48
CA PRO A 47 -5.84 10.62 -18.34
C PRO A 47 -6.28 11.21 -16.98
N GLU A 48 -5.60 12.27 -16.55
CA GLU A 48 -6.07 13.05 -15.40
C GLU A 48 -7.36 13.77 -15.79
N ASP A 49 -8.47 13.34 -15.19
CA ASP A 49 -9.79 13.96 -15.29
C ASP A 49 -10.59 13.53 -14.07
N VAL A 50 -10.58 14.37 -13.03
CA VAL A 50 -11.29 14.11 -11.78
C VAL A 50 -12.81 13.94 -11.97
N THR A 51 -13.38 14.52 -13.03
CA THR A 51 -14.83 14.40 -13.29
C THR A 51 -15.20 12.98 -13.69
N LEU A 52 -14.37 12.36 -14.54
CA LEU A 52 -14.61 11.02 -15.07
C LEU A 52 -13.98 9.91 -14.22
N TYR A 53 -12.79 10.15 -13.68
CA TYR A 53 -11.91 9.11 -13.12
C TYR A 53 -11.63 9.27 -11.63
N LYS A 54 -12.44 10.04 -10.90
CA LYS A 54 -12.33 10.06 -9.44
C LYS A 54 -12.54 8.68 -8.83
N ASN A 55 -11.77 8.43 -7.77
CA ASN A 55 -12.08 7.39 -6.81
C ASN A 55 -13.23 7.89 -5.93
N LEU A 56 -14.35 7.17 -5.93
CA LEU A 56 -15.56 7.62 -5.24
C LEU A 56 -15.41 7.60 -3.70
N ALA A 57 -14.41 6.90 -3.16
CA ALA A 57 -14.18 6.84 -1.72
C ALA A 57 -13.64 8.17 -1.15
N PHE A 58 -12.95 8.98 -1.96
CA PHE A 58 -12.34 10.24 -1.49
C PHE A 58 -12.46 11.42 -2.48
N GLY A 59 -13.14 11.24 -3.62
CA GLY A 59 -13.57 12.34 -4.49
C GLY A 59 -12.52 12.90 -5.46
N ILE A 60 -11.29 12.38 -5.46
CA ILE A 60 -10.22 12.75 -6.42
C ILE A 60 -9.79 11.54 -7.25
N GLN A 61 -9.14 11.74 -8.41
CA GLN A 61 -8.50 10.62 -9.12
C GLN A 61 -7.27 10.18 -8.34
N GLY A 62 -7.29 8.93 -7.89
CA GLY A 62 -6.25 8.45 -6.99
C GLY A 62 -6.31 6.97 -6.61
N THR A 63 -5.20 6.48 -6.09
CA THR A 63 -5.01 5.08 -5.67
C THR A 63 -4.49 5.01 -4.24
N GLY A 64 -5.29 4.48 -3.31
CA GLY A 64 -4.94 4.34 -1.89
C GLY A 64 -6.01 3.58 -1.10
N GLY A 65 -5.70 3.23 0.16
CA GLY A 65 -6.62 2.53 1.08
C GLY A 65 -7.13 1.18 0.57
N SER A 66 -6.36 0.52 -0.29
CA SER A 66 -6.76 -0.69 -1.02
C SER A 66 -8.14 -0.60 -1.71
N THR A 67 -8.54 0.60 -2.16
CA THR A 67 -9.86 0.84 -2.76
C THR A 67 -9.94 0.55 -4.26
N GLY A 68 -8.83 0.27 -4.94
CA GLY A 68 -8.79 0.25 -6.42
C GLY A 68 -9.83 -0.67 -7.08
N LEU A 69 -9.80 -1.96 -6.72
CA LEU A 69 -10.75 -2.95 -7.23
C LEU A 69 -12.15 -2.76 -6.64
N SER A 70 -12.24 -2.62 -5.30
CA SER A 70 -13.53 -2.56 -4.59
C SER A 70 -14.36 -1.32 -4.97
N ASN A 71 -13.72 -0.16 -5.13
CA ASN A 71 -14.36 1.06 -5.60
C ASN A 71 -14.86 0.94 -7.05
N SER A 72 -14.09 0.25 -7.88
CA SER A 72 -14.33 0.18 -9.32
C SER A 72 -15.18 -1.03 -9.72
N TYR A 73 -15.50 -1.93 -8.79
CA TYR A 73 -16.12 -3.23 -9.11
C TYR A 73 -17.40 -3.07 -9.93
N MET A 74 -18.38 -2.34 -9.39
CA MET A 74 -19.65 -2.11 -10.08
C MET A 74 -19.46 -1.20 -11.30
N GLN A 75 -18.63 -0.16 -11.19
CA GLN A 75 -18.40 0.80 -12.29
C GLN A 75 -17.87 0.10 -13.54
N MET A 76 -16.92 -0.84 -13.38
CA MET A 76 -16.32 -1.55 -14.51
C MET A 76 -17.24 -2.62 -15.07
N ARG A 77 -18.04 -3.28 -14.21
CA ARG A 77 -19.07 -4.21 -14.67
C ARG A 77 -20.16 -3.52 -15.49
N GLU A 78 -20.71 -2.42 -14.97
CA GLU A 78 -21.69 -1.58 -15.66
C GLU A 78 -21.15 -1.04 -16.99
N ALA A 79 -19.89 -0.59 -17.00
CA ALA A 79 -19.25 -0.16 -18.24
C ALA A 79 -19.18 -1.28 -19.28
N GLY A 80 -18.77 -2.50 -18.89
CA GLY A 80 -18.70 -3.66 -19.79
C GLY A 80 -20.07 -4.07 -20.32
N ALA A 81 -21.07 -4.15 -19.45
CA ALA A 81 -22.44 -4.51 -19.84
C ALA A 81 -23.08 -3.45 -20.76
N ALA A 82 -22.81 -2.16 -20.52
CA ALA A 82 -23.25 -1.09 -21.41
C ALA A 82 -22.61 -1.18 -22.80
N ALA A 83 -21.31 -1.45 -22.87
CA ALA A 83 -20.63 -1.67 -24.14
C ALA A 83 -21.21 -2.87 -24.91
N ARG A 84 -21.47 -3.99 -24.22
CA ARG A 84 -22.15 -5.17 -24.81
C ARG A 84 -23.51 -4.81 -25.38
N ALA A 85 -24.32 -4.07 -24.62
CA ALA A 85 -25.65 -3.65 -25.05
C ALA A 85 -25.60 -2.76 -26.30
N MET A 86 -24.65 -1.83 -26.39
CA MET A 86 -24.46 -0.98 -27.57
C MET A 86 -24.03 -1.79 -28.80
N LEU A 87 -23.14 -2.78 -28.63
CA LEU A 87 -22.73 -3.69 -29.71
C LEU A 87 -23.88 -4.58 -30.20
N VAL A 88 -24.69 -5.10 -29.28
CA VAL A 88 -25.89 -5.88 -29.60
C VAL A 88 -26.95 -5.03 -30.30
N ASP A 89 -27.15 -3.78 -29.87
CA ASP A 89 -28.06 -2.84 -30.53
C ASP A 89 -27.62 -2.52 -31.96
N ALA A 90 -26.34 -2.22 -32.17
CA ALA A 90 -25.78 -2.00 -33.50
C ALA A 90 -26.01 -3.21 -34.42
N ALA A 91 -25.72 -4.42 -33.93
CA ALA A 91 -25.99 -5.65 -34.67
C ALA A 91 -27.49 -5.85 -34.97
N GLY A 92 -28.37 -5.58 -34.00
CA GLY A 92 -29.82 -5.67 -34.17
C GLY A 92 -30.34 -4.73 -35.25
N ARG A 93 -29.87 -3.47 -35.25
CA ARG A 93 -30.17 -2.48 -36.29
C ARG A 93 -29.65 -2.94 -37.66
N ARG A 94 -28.40 -3.41 -37.73
CA ARG A 94 -27.76 -3.85 -38.97
C ARG A 94 -28.42 -5.08 -39.60
N TRP A 95 -28.87 -6.03 -38.78
CA TRP A 95 -29.46 -7.28 -39.24
C TRP A 95 -30.98 -7.26 -39.33
N GLY A 96 -31.63 -6.23 -38.76
CA GLY A 96 -33.09 -6.13 -38.69
C GLY A 96 -33.72 -7.20 -37.79
N VAL A 97 -33.05 -7.56 -36.68
CA VAL A 97 -33.49 -8.61 -35.74
C VAL A 97 -33.58 -8.09 -34.31
N PRO A 98 -34.43 -8.69 -33.44
CA PRO A 98 -34.51 -8.28 -32.04
C PRO A 98 -33.20 -8.52 -31.28
N ALA A 99 -32.76 -7.53 -30.50
CA ALA A 99 -31.58 -7.63 -29.64
C ALA A 99 -31.61 -8.85 -28.68
N THR A 100 -32.81 -9.26 -28.26
CA THR A 100 -33.02 -10.43 -27.39
C THR A 100 -32.70 -11.77 -28.05
N GLU A 101 -32.61 -11.82 -29.39
CA GLU A 101 -32.24 -13.03 -30.15
C GLU A 101 -30.73 -13.07 -30.45
N ILE A 102 -29.98 -12.02 -30.09
CA ILE A 102 -28.56 -11.89 -30.35
C ILE A 102 -27.75 -12.40 -29.14
N THR A 103 -26.72 -13.16 -29.43
CA THR A 103 -25.76 -13.68 -28.45
C THR A 103 -24.39 -13.06 -28.66
N VAL A 104 -23.61 -12.98 -27.58
CA VAL A 104 -22.22 -12.52 -27.62
C VAL A 104 -21.35 -13.59 -26.97
N SER A 105 -20.26 -13.94 -27.63
CA SER A 105 -19.26 -14.84 -27.07
C SER A 105 -17.89 -14.55 -27.67
N LYS A 106 -16.88 -14.38 -26.80
CA LYS A 106 -15.48 -14.19 -27.19
C LYS A 106 -15.29 -13.08 -28.24
N GLY A 107 -15.93 -11.94 -28.03
CA GLY A 107 -15.83 -10.79 -28.93
C GLY A 107 -16.56 -10.91 -30.27
N VAL A 108 -17.43 -11.93 -30.41
CA VAL A 108 -18.25 -12.15 -31.61
C VAL A 108 -19.72 -12.05 -31.22
N VAL A 109 -20.44 -11.18 -31.93
CA VAL A 109 -21.89 -10.99 -31.85
C VAL A 109 -22.53 -11.88 -32.92
N SER A 110 -23.54 -12.67 -32.55
CA SER A 110 -24.15 -13.67 -33.45
C SER A 110 -25.67 -13.75 -33.30
N HIS A 111 -26.37 -13.99 -34.41
CA HIS A 111 -27.80 -14.27 -34.44
C HIS A 111 -28.06 -15.62 -35.14
N GLU A 112 -28.43 -16.64 -34.35
CA GLU A 112 -28.51 -18.03 -34.82
C GLU A 112 -29.50 -18.20 -35.99
N ARG A 113 -30.68 -17.57 -35.90
CA ARG A 113 -31.77 -17.81 -36.87
C ARG A 113 -31.48 -17.25 -38.26
N SER A 114 -30.74 -16.15 -38.36
CA SER A 114 -30.33 -15.59 -39.66
C SER A 114 -28.96 -16.07 -40.11
N GLY A 115 -28.15 -16.63 -39.20
CA GLY A 115 -26.75 -16.98 -39.46
C GLY A 115 -25.80 -15.79 -39.55
N ASN A 116 -26.26 -14.58 -39.19
CA ASN A 116 -25.41 -13.39 -39.20
C ASN A 116 -24.46 -13.40 -37.99
N SER A 117 -23.23 -12.94 -38.22
CA SER A 117 -22.24 -12.70 -37.18
C SER A 117 -21.40 -11.49 -37.52
N ALA A 118 -20.93 -10.77 -36.50
CA ALA A 118 -19.95 -9.69 -36.64
C ALA A 118 -19.06 -9.65 -35.40
N THR A 119 -17.83 -9.22 -35.60
CA THR A 119 -16.87 -8.98 -34.51
C THR A 119 -17.11 -7.63 -33.84
N PHE A 120 -16.55 -7.42 -32.65
CA PHE A 120 -16.63 -6.14 -31.96
C PHE A 120 -16.11 -4.97 -32.79
N GLY A 121 -14.99 -5.14 -33.49
CA GLY A 121 -14.39 -4.10 -34.33
C GLY A 121 -15.27 -3.72 -35.52
N GLU A 122 -15.95 -4.69 -36.13
CA GLU A 122 -16.88 -4.45 -37.25
C GLU A 122 -18.15 -3.68 -36.86
N LEU A 123 -18.50 -3.67 -35.56
CA LEU A 123 -19.67 -2.98 -35.01
C LEU A 123 -19.29 -1.72 -34.21
N ALA A 124 -18.02 -1.47 -33.95
CA ALA A 124 -17.55 -0.45 -33.01
C ALA A 124 -18.03 0.97 -33.38
N GLU A 125 -17.93 1.34 -34.66
CA GLU A 125 -18.37 2.66 -35.14
C GLU A 125 -19.89 2.80 -35.05
N GLU A 126 -20.65 1.79 -35.49
CA GLU A 126 -22.13 1.80 -35.43
C GLU A 126 -22.65 1.82 -33.98
N ALA A 127 -21.96 1.15 -33.05
CA ALA A 127 -22.31 1.11 -31.64
C ALA A 127 -22.19 2.49 -30.96
N MET A 128 -21.28 3.34 -31.43
CA MET A 128 -21.10 4.70 -30.89
C MET A 128 -22.24 5.65 -31.26
N GLU A 129 -23.09 5.28 -32.22
CA GLU A 129 -24.30 6.03 -32.58
C GLU A 129 -25.43 5.82 -31.55
N SER A 130 -25.36 4.76 -30.74
CA SER A 130 -26.34 4.46 -29.71
C SER A 130 -26.11 5.33 -28.46
N GLU A 131 -27.20 5.73 -27.79
CA GLU A 131 -27.11 6.31 -26.45
C GLU A 131 -26.53 5.27 -25.47
N ILE A 132 -25.70 5.72 -24.53
CA ILE A 132 -25.15 4.84 -23.51
C ILE A 132 -26.30 4.39 -22.59
N PRO A 133 -26.61 3.08 -22.53
CA PRO A 133 -27.73 2.60 -21.74
C PRO A 133 -27.46 2.74 -20.24
N VAL A 134 -28.50 3.12 -19.49
CA VAL A 134 -28.49 3.22 -18.02
C VAL A 134 -29.25 2.04 -17.43
N GLY A 135 -28.79 1.51 -16.30
CA GLY A 135 -29.47 0.38 -15.63
C GLY A 135 -29.36 -0.94 -16.39
N VAL A 136 -28.21 -1.18 -17.02
CA VAL A 136 -27.93 -2.41 -17.76
C VAL A 136 -27.97 -3.63 -16.85
N GLN A 137 -28.50 -4.74 -17.38
CA GLN A 137 -28.49 -6.02 -16.67
C GLN A 137 -27.07 -6.57 -16.65
N LEU A 138 -26.53 -6.77 -15.44
CA LEU A 138 -25.23 -7.42 -15.24
C LEU A 138 -25.39 -8.94 -15.26
N LYS A 139 -24.31 -9.64 -15.61
CA LYS A 139 -24.22 -11.10 -15.52
C LYS A 139 -24.44 -11.57 -14.07
N ASP A 140 -25.07 -12.73 -13.91
CA ASP A 140 -25.06 -13.42 -12.62
C ASP A 140 -23.62 -13.92 -12.35
N PRO A 141 -23.10 -13.81 -11.12
CA PRO A 141 -21.80 -14.39 -10.80
C PRO A 141 -21.65 -15.88 -11.16
N ALA A 142 -22.74 -16.65 -11.21
CA ALA A 142 -22.74 -18.04 -11.66
C ALA A 142 -22.43 -18.19 -13.17
N ASP A 143 -22.64 -17.14 -13.96
CA ASP A 143 -22.39 -17.10 -15.41
C ASP A 143 -21.01 -16.51 -15.75
N PHE A 144 -20.17 -16.24 -14.74
CA PHE A 144 -18.83 -15.72 -14.97
C PHE A 144 -17.92 -16.75 -15.65
N THR A 145 -17.06 -16.25 -16.55
CA THR A 145 -16.15 -17.09 -17.37
C THR A 145 -14.68 -16.66 -17.26
N LEU A 146 -14.41 -15.42 -16.86
CA LEU A 146 -13.11 -14.82 -16.64
C LEU A 146 -12.90 -14.50 -15.14
N VAL A 147 -13.89 -13.90 -14.48
CA VAL A 147 -13.85 -13.61 -13.03
C VAL A 147 -13.72 -14.93 -12.26
N GLY A 148 -12.80 -14.98 -11.30
CA GLY A 148 -12.51 -16.21 -10.54
C GLY A 148 -11.60 -17.21 -11.27
N THR A 149 -11.11 -16.89 -12.47
CA THR A 149 -10.21 -17.75 -13.24
C THR A 149 -8.79 -17.19 -13.30
N LYS A 150 -7.84 -18.01 -13.75
CA LYS A 150 -6.47 -17.57 -14.01
C LYS A 150 -6.37 -16.94 -15.40
N VAL A 151 -6.04 -15.66 -15.43
CA VAL A 151 -5.74 -14.91 -16.67
C VAL A 151 -4.29 -14.41 -16.67
N THR A 152 -3.67 -14.33 -17.84
CA THR A 152 -2.36 -13.69 -17.98
C THR A 152 -2.50 -12.19 -17.80
N ARG A 153 -1.67 -11.57 -16.94
CA ARG A 153 -1.70 -10.11 -16.75
C ARG A 153 -1.42 -9.38 -18.06
N THR A 154 -2.15 -8.29 -18.29
CA THR A 154 -2.03 -7.47 -19.51
C THR A 154 -0.67 -6.81 -19.66
N ASP A 155 0.04 -6.60 -18.54
CA ASP A 155 1.32 -5.90 -18.46
C ASP A 155 2.54 -6.84 -18.32
N SER A 156 2.33 -8.15 -18.16
CA SER A 156 3.42 -9.11 -17.92
C SER A 156 4.44 -9.18 -19.06
N ALA A 157 3.99 -9.18 -20.31
CA ALA A 157 4.88 -9.28 -21.47
C ALA A 157 5.82 -8.05 -21.52
N ALA A 158 5.25 -6.85 -21.51
CA ALA A 158 6.02 -5.61 -21.59
C ALA A 158 7.01 -5.46 -20.43
N LYS A 159 6.61 -5.83 -19.20
CA LYS A 159 7.49 -5.81 -18.02
C LYS A 159 8.64 -6.83 -18.12
N SER A 160 8.38 -8.01 -18.67
CA SER A 160 9.38 -9.09 -18.76
C SER A 160 10.39 -8.89 -19.90
N THR A 161 10.03 -8.11 -20.93
CA THR A 161 10.90 -7.83 -22.08
C THR A 161 11.56 -6.44 -22.04
N GLY A 162 11.35 -5.65 -20.97
CA GLY A 162 11.87 -4.29 -20.86
C GLY A 162 11.21 -3.28 -21.82
N GLN A 163 9.97 -3.54 -22.25
CA GLN A 163 9.19 -2.65 -23.10
C GLN A 163 8.22 -1.77 -22.31
N ALA A 164 7.96 -2.10 -21.04
CA ALA A 164 7.19 -1.25 -20.15
C ALA A 164 7.96 0.04 -19.86
N THR A 165 7.31 1.18 -20.06
CA THR A 165 7.91 2.51 -19.89
C THR A 165 7.61 3.07 -18.49
N PHE A 166 8.65 3.42 -17.75
CA PHE A 166 8.60 4.15 -16.47
C PHE A 166 8.98 5.62 -16.69
N ALA A 167 8.91 6.47 -15.67
CA ALA A 167 9.16 7.90 -15.87
C ALA A 167 10.63 8.18 -16.24
N LEU A 168 11.59 7.44 -15.68
CA LEU A 168 13.00 7.49 -16.09
C LEU A 168 13.26 7.09 -17.55
N ASP A 169 12.35 6.39 -18.22
CA ASP A 169 12.50 5.99 -19.62
C ASP A 169 12.05 7.09 -20.60
N ILE A 170 11.44 8.18 -20.10
CA ILE A 170 11.02 9.31 -20.92
C ILE A 170 12.24 10.15 -21.33
N TYR A 171 12.37 10.42 -22.62
CA TYR A 171 13.38 11.32 -23.18
C TYR A 171 12.72 12.42 -24.00
N ARG A 172 13.14 13.66 -23.75
CA ARG A 172 12.68 14.86 -24.46
C ARG A 172 13.85 15.57 -25.12
N ASP A 173 13.56 16.37 -26.14
CA ASP A 173 14.57 17.13 -26.84
C ASP A 173 15.21 18.17 -25.91
N GLY A 174 16.55 18.20 -25.86
CA GLY A 174 17.29 19.14 -25.01
C GLY A 174 17.19 18.89 -23.50
N MET A 175 16.54 17.78 -23.08
CA MET A 175 16.27 17.46 -21.68
C MET A 175 17.52 17.46 -20.81
N LYS A 176 17.40 18.03 -19.61
CA LYS A 176 18.44 18.01 -18.57
C LYS A 176 18.14 16.96 -17.53
N THR A 177 19.19 16.36 -16.97
CA THR A 177 19.08 15.48 -15.81
C THR A 177 19.36 16.28 -14.55
N VAL A 178 18.56 16.06 -13.51
CA VAL A 178 18.63 16.81 -12.26
C VAL A 178 18.81 15.85 -11.09
N ALA A 179 19.81 16.13 -10.26
CA ALA A 179 20.03 15.48 -8.98
C ALA A 179 19.96 16.53 -7.87
N LEU A 180 19.30 16.20 -6.76
CA LEU A 180 19.19 17.10 -5.61
C LEU A 180 20.09 16.67 -4.46
N LEU A 181 20.65 17.67 -3.77
CA LEU A 181 21.18 17.54 -2.42
C LEU A 181 20.10 18.00 -1.43
N HIS A 182 19.50 17.05 -0.72
CA HIS A 182 18.51 17.30 0.32
C HIS A 182 19.18 17.64 1.67
N PRO A 183 18.46 18.33 2.59
CA PRO A 183 18.95 18.59 3.93
C PRO A 183 19.34 17.31 4.67
N PRO A 184 20.38 17.35 5.52
CA PRO A 184 20.85 16.18 6.24
C PRO A 184 19.97 15.76 7.43
N GLN A 185 19.11 16.66 7.91
CA GLN A 185 18.17 16.47 9.01
C GLN A 185 16.81 17.02 8.60
N PHE A 186 15.75 16.41 9.11
CA PHE A 186 14.39 16.90 8.87
C PHE A 186 14.17 18.25 9.54
N GLY A 187 13.71 19.23 8.77
CA GLY A 187 13.51 20.62 9.23
C GLY A 187 14.73 21.53 9.05
N ALA A 188 15.87 21.00 8.60
CA ALA A 188 17.03 21.84 8.27
C ALA A 188 16.81 22.61 6.95
N THR A 189 17.37 23.82 6.88
CA THR A 189 17.25 24.70 5.70
C THR A 189 18.63 25.18 5.23
N VAL A 190 18.73 25.59 3.97
CA VAL A 190 19.98 26.07 3.38
C VAL A 190 20.29 27.48 3.89
N VAL A 191 21.51 27.69 4.39
CA VAL A 191 22.04 29.02 4.76
C VAL A 191 22.86 29.60 3.62
N THR A 192 23.89 28.86 3.20
CA THR A 192 24.75 29.23 2.07
C THR A 192 25.07 28.02 1.21
N VAL A 193 25.25 28.27 -0.09
CA VAL A 193 25.68 27.28 -1.08
C VAL A 193 26.98 27.78 -1.72
N ASP A 194 28.04 26.99 -1.63
CA ASP A 194 29.22 27.09 -2.49
C ASP A 194 29.12 26.01 -3.56
N ASP A 195 28.82 26.45 -4.78
CA ASP A 195 28.65 25.61 -5.97
C ASP A 195 29.87 25.63 -6.90
N SER A 196 30.97 26.29 -6.49
CA SER A 196 32.11 26.54 -7.37
C SER A 196 32.76 25.26 -7.89
N ALA A 197 32.89 24.23 -7.05
CA ALA A 197 33.40 22.92 -7.45
C ALA A 197 32.39 22.14 -8.32
N ALA A 198 31.09 22.27 -8.03
CA ALA A 198 30.04 21.64 -8.84
C ALA A 198 30.01 22.21 -10.26
N MET A 199 30.12 23.53 -10.41
CA MET A 199 30.14 24.21 -11.71
C MET A 199 31.40 23.91 -12.55
N GLN A 200 32.46 23.37 -11.96
CA GLN A 200 33.64 22.88 -12.69
C GLN A 200 33.45 21.47 -13.27
N VAL A 201 32.44 20.72 -12.83
CA VAL A 201 32.15 19.40 -13.37
C VAL A 201 31.59 19.56 -14.79
N ALA A 202 32.29 18.98 -15.76
CA ALA A 202 31.88 19.02 -17.16
C ALA A 202 30.46 18.46 -17.34
N GLY A 203 29.58 19.27 -17.95
CA GLY A 203 28.18 18.92 -18.19
C GLY A 203 27.20 19.46 -17.13
N VAL A 204 27.69 19.99 -16.00
CA VAL A 204 26.85 20.79 -15.08
C VAL A 204 26.55 22.13 -15.75
N ARG A 205 25.27 22.50 -15.76
CA ARG A 205 24.78 23.70 -16.44
C ARG A 205 24.32 24.77 -15.47
N GLN A 206 23.74 24.34 -14.36
CA GLN A 206 23.22 25.24 -13.35
C GLN A 206 23.17 24.52 -12.00
N VAL A 207 23.41 25.29 -10.95
CA VAL A 207 23.06 24.94 -9.58
C VAL A 207 22.03 25.94 -9.10
N ALA A 208 20.95 25.45 -8.49
CA ALA A 208 19.86 26.29 -8.00
C ALA A 208 19.39 25.82 -6.64
N GLN A 209 19.24 26.76 -5.70
CA GLN A 209 18.52 26.49 -4.46
C GLN A 209 17.02 26.39 -4.76
N VAL A 210 16.40 25.31 -4.31
CA VAL A 210 14.95 25.06 -4.35
C VAL A 210 14.45 24.86 -2.92
N PRO A 211 13.13 24.95 -2.63
CA PRO A 211 12.64 24.84 -1.25
C PRO A 211 13.08 23.56 -0.51
N SER A 212 13.27 22.46 -1.25
CA SER A 212 13.68 21.17 -0.70
C SER A 212 15.18 20.93 -0.65
N GLY A 213 16.03 21.87 -1.07
CA GLY A 213 17.49 21.71 -1.05
C GLY A 213 18.20 22.42 -2.21
N VAL A 214 19.22 21.76 -2.77
CA VAL A 214 20.01 22.32 -3.88
C VAL A 214 19.95 21.38 -5.08
N ALA A 215 19.39 21.87 -6.19
CA ALA A 215 19.28 21.16 -7.46
C ALA A 215 20.51 21.39 -8.34
N VAL A 216 21.09 20.32 -8.86
CA VAL A 216 22.14 20.34 -9.88
C VAL A 216 21.55 19.90 -11.21
N ILE A 217 21.47 20.83 -12.15
CA ILE A 217 20.93 20.63 -13.49
C ILE A 217 22.10 20.40 -14.45
N ALA A 218 22.11 19.25 -15.12
CA ALA A 218 23.21 18.82 -15.96
C ALA A 218 22.75 18.13 -17.25
N ASP A 219 23.66 17.93 -18.19
CA ASP A 219 23.35 17.29 -19.48
C ASP A 219 23.09 15.79 -19.38
N ASN A 220 23.54 15.14 -18.31
CA ASN A 220 23.40 13.70 -18.12
C ASN A 220 23.52 13.33 -16.63
N THR A 221 23.12 12.10 -16.31
CA THR A 221 23.11 11.54 -14.95
C THR A 221 24.48 11.61 -14.26
N PHE A 222 25.57 11.28 -14.97
CA PHE A 222 26.90 11.27 -14.36
C PHE A 222 27.32 12.67 -13.92
N ALA A 223 27.13 13.68 -14.77
CA ALA A 223 27.43 15.07 -14.46
C ALA A 223 26.52 15.61 -13.33
N ALA A 224 25.23 15.27 -13.33
CA ALA A 224 24.30 15.68 -12.27
C ALA A 224 24.74 15.15 -10.89
N LEU A 225 25.05 13.85 -10.81
CA LEU A 225 25.49 13.21 -9.57
C LEU A 225 26.85 13.74 -9.10
N LYS A 226 27.82 13.86 -10.02
CA LYS A 226 29.15 14.40 -9.69
C LYS A 226 29.09 15.86 -9.24
N GLY A 227 28.27 16.68 -9.89
CA GLY A 227 28.06 18.06 -9.49
C GLY A 227 27.42 18.16 -8.11
N ARG A 228 26.38 17.37 -7.83
CA ARG A 228 25.73 17.30 -6.51
C ARG A 228 26.73 16.93 -5.41
N ASP A 229 27.53 15.88 -5.64
CA ASP A 229 28.50 15.40 -4.67
C ASP A 229 29.67 16.39 -4.44
N ALA A 230 29.85 17.37 -5.32
CA ALA A 230 30.86 18.42 -5.21
C ALA A 230 30.34 19.70 -4.53
N LEU A 231 29.05 19.78 -4.18
CA LEU A 231 28.48 20.93 -3.47
C LEU A 231 29.01 21.02 -2.04
N SER A 232 29.25 22.26 -1.58
CA SER A 232 29.46 22.57 -0.16
C SER A 232 28.30 23.44 0.32
N VAL A 233 27.51 22.91 1.26
CA VAL A 233 26.29 23.59 1.74
C VAL A 233 26.34 23.72 3.26
N GLU A 234 26.11 24.93 3.74
CA GLU A 234 25.86 25.22 5.15
C GLU A 234 24.36 25.11 5.44
N TRP A 235 24.02 24.35 6.48
CA TRP A 235 22.63 24.08 6.86
C TRP A 235 22.31 24.72 8.21
N ASP A 236 21.16 25.39 8.30
CA ASP A 236 20.56 25.79 9.57
C ASP A 236 19.73 24.64 10.11
N THR A 237 20.10 24.16 11.30
CA THR A 237 19.49 23.02 11.98
C THR A 237 18.69 23.43 13.21
N SER A 238 18.47 24.74 13.43
CA SER A 238 17.80 25.27 14.62
C SER A 238 16.34 24.80 14.76
N SER A 239 15.68 24.54 13.64
CA SER A 239 14.31 24.00 13.57
C SER A 239 14.27 22.50 13.24
N ALA A 240 15.43 21.84 13.15
CA ALA A 240 15.51 20.46 12.76
C ALA A 240 15.21 19.50 13.92
N GLU A 241 14.74 18.29 13.60
CA GLU A 241 14.75 17.20 14.58
C GLU A 241 16.21 16.87 14.92
N THR A 242 16.55 17.01 16.19
CA THR A 242 17.90 16.79 16.72
C THR A 242 17.97 15.61 17.68
N ARG A 243 16.81 15.02 18.02
CA ARG A 243 16.75 13.85 18.89
C ARG A 243 17.11 12.59 18.12
N SER A 244 17.77 11.65 18.81
CA SER A 244 17.93 10.28 18.31
C SER A 244 16.63 9.49 18.40
N SER A 245 16.53 8.39 17.64
CA SER A 245 15.36 7.50 17.73
C SER A 245 15.14 6.96 19.14
N ALA A 246 16.21 6.75 19.91
CA ALA A 246 16.12 6.33 21.31
C ALA A 246 15.47 7.39 22.20
N GLN A 247 15.82 8.66 22.01
CA GLN A 247 15.21 9.78 22.74
C GLN A 247 13.74 9.99 22.35
N ILE A 248 13.39 9.82 21.08
CA ILE A 248 12.00 9.87 20.61
C ILE A 248 11.19 8.72 21.22
N ALA A 249 11.71 7.49 21.19
CA ALA A 249 11.07 6.34 21.79
C ALA A 249 10.84 6.53 23.29
N GLU A 250 11.82 7.05 24.03
CA GLU A 250 11.69 7.33 25.45
C GLU A 250 10.62 8.38 25.74
N ALA A 251 10.53 9.43 24.92
CA ALA A 251 9.47 10.42 25.04
C ALA A 251 8.07 9.80 24.83
N PHE A 252 7.93 8.84 23.91
CA PHE A 252 6.66 8.16 23.66
C PHE A 252 6.33 7.17 24.78
N ARG A 253 7.31 6.45 25.33
CA ARG A 253 7.16 5.61 26.53
C ARG A 253 6.70 6.41 27.74
N ALA A 254 7.26 7.60 27.94
CA ALA A 254 6.86 8.49 29.02
C ALA A 254 5.38 8.92 28.92
N GLN A 255 4.82 8.98 27.70
CA GLN A 255 3.39 9.24 27.48
C GLN A 255 2.52 7.98 27.67
N ALA A 256 3.09 6.79 27.50
CA ALA A 256 2.39 5.51 27.56
C ALA A 256 2.10 5.04 29.01
N GLN A 257 1.55 5.93 29.83
CA GLN A 257 1.17 5.63 31.22
C GLN A 257 -0.27 5.07 31.29
N PRO A 258 -0.57 4.17 32.24
CA PRO A 258 -1.94 3.71 32.50
C PRO A 258 -2.96 4.86 32.60
N GLY A 259 -4.05 4.77 31.85
CA GLY A 259 -5.12 5.78 31.84
C GLY A 259 -4.80 7.07 31.07
N ALA A 260 -3.61 7.18 30.47
CA ALA A 260 -3.27 8.31 29.61
C ALA A 260 -3.91 8.20 28.21
N GLY A 261 -3.78 9.28 27.43
CA GLY A 261 -4.35 9.38 26.09
C GLY A 261 -5.84 9.66 26.08
N THR A 262 -6.41 9.70 24.87
CA THR A 262 -7.85 9.84 24.64
C THR A 262 -8.43 8.46 24.34
N GLN A 263 -9.49 8.10 25.06
CA GLN A 263 -10.18 6.83 24.85
C GLN A 263 -10.85 6.83 23.46
N VAL A 264 -10.54 5.80 22.69
CA VAL A 264 -11.06 5.55 21.33
C VAL A 264 -12.28 4.63 21.40
N GLU A 265 -12.16 3.55 22.16
CA GLU A 265 -13.19 2.50 22.31
C GLU A 265 -13.13 1.95 23.74
N GLY A 266 -14.24 1.46 24.26
CA GLY A 266 -14.23 0.60 25.45
C GLY A 266 -15.60 0.06 25.83
N ASN A 267 -15.57 -0.99 26.64
CA ASN A 267 -16.73 -1.62 27.27
C ASN A 267 -16.35 -2.12 28.65
N GLY A 268 -17.28 -2.07 29.61
CA GLY A 268 -17.01 -2.45 31.00
C GLY A 268 -16.04 -1.52 31.73
N ASP A 269 -15.71 -1.86 32.97
CA ASP A 269 -14.72 -1.15 33.79
C ASP A 269 -13.41 -1.94 33.78
N ILE A 270 -12.41 -1.40 33.08
CA ILE A 270 -11.10 -2.05 32.91
C ILE A 270 -10.27 -2.01 34.19
N ASP A 271 -10.43 -0.99 35.03
CA ASP A 271 -9.63 -0.87 36.24
C ASP A 271 -10.15 -1.85 37.31
N ASP A 272 -11.47 -2.04 37.41
CA ASP A 272 -12.09 -3.10 38.21
C ASP A 272 -11.76 -4.50 37.68
N ALA A 273 -11.79 -4.72 36.36
CA ALA A 273 -11.47 -6.01 35.77
C ALA A 273 -10.02 -6.45 36.02
N LEU A 274 -9.07 -5.50 36.00
CA LEU A 274 -7.67 -5.77 36.33
C LEU A 274 -7.46 -5.97 37.84
N ALA A 275 -8.17 -5.21 38.69
CA ALA A 275 -8.09 -5.36 40.14
C ALA A 275 -8.67 -6.69 40.64
N GLY A 276 -9.70 -7.20 39.96
CA GLY A 276 -10.36 -8.48 40.27
C GLY A 276 -9.72 -9.71 39.63
N ALA A 277 -8.71 -9.55 38.76
CA ALA A 277 -8.07 -10.67 38.08
C ALA A 277 -7.16 -11.48 39.02
N ASP A 278 -7.15 -12.81 38.85
CA ASP A 278 -6.22 -13.69 39.57
C ASP A 278 -4.77 -13.47 39.12
N ARG A 279 -4.58 -13.12 37.83
CA ARG A 279 -3.26 -12.81 37.24
C ARG A 279 -3.37 -11.61 36.33
N THR A 280 -2.42 -10.69 36.44
CA THR A 280 -2.32 -9.53 35.54
C THR A 280 -1.04 -9.61 34.70
N PHE A 281 -1.14 -9.09 33.48
CA PHE A 281 -0.07 -9.07 32.50
C PHE A 281 0.13 -7.66 31.97
N GLU A 282 1.38 -7.32 31.70
CA GLU A 282 1.75 -6.05 31.10
C GLU A 282 2.83 -6.27 30.05
N ALA A 283 2.68 -5.59 28.92
CA ALA A 283 3.63 -5.60 27.82
C ALA A 283 3.79 -4.20 27.24
N GLU A 284 5.02 -3.87 26.88
CA GLU A 284 5.33 -2.69 26.08
C GLU A 284 5.91 -3.17 24.76
N TYR A 285 5.48 -2.57 23.66
CA TYR A 285 6.00 -2.85 22.32
C TYR A 285 6.60 -1.59 21.71
N LEU A 286 7.73 -1.74 21.01
CA LEU A 286 8.36 -0.66 20.26
C LEU A 286 8.52 -1.04 18.79
N PHE A 287 8.06 -0.15 17.94
CA PHE A 287 8.09 -0.28 16.49
C PHE A 287 8.92 0.85 15.90
N PRO A 288 9.97 0.58 15.10
CA PRO A 288 10.87 1.62 14.60
C PRO A 288 10.25 2.35 13.41
N TYR A 289 10.84 3.47 13.01
CA TYR A 289 10.54 4.07 11.71
C TYR A 289 10.87 3.07 10.59
N LEU A 290 10.07 3.03 9.53
CA LEU A 290 10.33 2.21 8.35
C LEU A 290 10.22 3.02 7.06
N ALA A 291 11.23 2.90 6.20
CA ALA A 291 11.14 3.34 4.82
C ALA A 291 10.34 2.35 3.97
N HIS A 292 9.69 2.84 2.91
CA HIS A 292 8.97 2.00 1.95
C HIS A 292 9.91 1.16 1.08
N ALA A 293 11.08 1.71 0.78
CA ALA A 293 12.13 1.06 0.01
C ALA A 293 11.63 0.41 -1.31
N SER A 294 10.77 1.11 -2.08
CA SER A 294 10.38 0.71 -3.44
C SER A 294 11.60 0.51 -4.32
N MET A 295 11.64 -0.49 -5.20
CA MET A 295 12.84 -0.78 -6.00
C MET A 295 13.25 0.40 -6.89
N GLU A 296 12.26 1.08 -7.46
CA GLU A 296 12.42 2.38 -8.11
C GLU A 296 12.30 3.51 -7.05
N PRO A 297 13.33 4.33 -6.84
CA PRO A 297 13.24 5.58 -6.07
C PRO A 297 12.32 6.61 -6.74
N LEU A 298 11.99 7.70 -6.06
CA LEU A 298 11.18 8.75 -6.70
C LEU A 298 11.88 9.40 -7.90
N ASP A 299 11.12 9.55 -8.98
CA ASP A 299 11.59 10.03 -10.26
C ASP A 299 10.42 10.61 -11.08
N GLY A 300 10.75 11.50 -12.01
CA GLY A 300 9.79 12.11 -12.91
C GLY A 300 10.43 13.00 -13.96
N VAL A 301 9.69 13.26 -15.04
CA VAL A 301 10.06 14.21 -16.09
C VAL A 301 9.01 15.30 -16.13
N ILE A 302 9.44 16.56 -16.22
CA ILE A 302 8.57 17.71 -16.48
C ILE A 302 9.10 18.47 -17.69
N GLU A 303 8.21 18.84 -18.59
CA GLU A 303 8.48 19.69 -19.75
C GLU A 303 7.59 20.92 -19.66
N VAL A 304 8.20 22.10 -19.63
CA VAL A 304 7.52 23.38 -19.71
C VAL A 304 7.80 23.98 -21.09
N LYS A 305 6.75 24.22 -21.86
CA LYS A 305 6.87 24.74 -23.22
C LYS A 305 5.65 25.56 -23.60
N ASP A 306 5.87 26.77 -24.11
CA ASP A 306 4.81 27.64 -24.65
C ASP A 306 3.66 27.90 -23.64
N GLY A 307 3.96 27.94 -22.35
CA GLY A 307 2.96 28.13 -21.28
C GLY A 307 2.15 26.89 -20.92
N GLU A 308 2.52 25.72 -21.45
CA GLU A 308 1.94 24.41 -21.16
C GLU A 308 2.96 23.51 -20.45
N VAL A 309 2.45 22.55 -19.67
CA VAL A 309 3.27 21.62 -18.89
C VAL A 309 2.83 20.20 -19.11
N ASP A 310 3.77 19.33 -19.45
CA ASP A 310 3.60 17.88 -19.43
C ASP A 310 4.50 17.30 -18.33
N ALA A 311 3.92 16.49 -17.44
CA ALA A 311 4.63 15.84 -16.35
C ALA A 311 4.40 14.32 -16.38
N TRP A 312 5.45 13.53 -16.54
CA TRP A 312 5.42 12.07 -16.49
C TRP A 312 5.90 11.62 -15.11
N ILE A 313 4.99 11.05 -14.32
CA ILE A 313 5.23 10.72 -12.91
C ILE A 313 4.54 9.38 -12.58
N GLY A 314 5.21 8.52 -11.83
CA GLY A 314 4.56 7.41 -11.13
C GLY A 314 3.69 7.93 -9.98
N SER A 315 2.56 8.56 -10.29
CA SER A 315 1.68 9.26 -9.34
C SER A 315 0.55 8.38 -8.81
N GLN A 316 0.37 8.32 -7.49
CA GLN A 316 -0.85 7.76 -6.90
C GLN A 316 -2.01 8.75 -6.81
N PHE A 317 -1.75 10.06 -6.87
CA PHE A 317 -2.75 11.13 -6.75
C PHE A 317 -2.57 12.20 -7.84
N PRO A 318 -2.81 11.84 -9.13
CA PRO A 318 -2.53 12.74 -10.25
C PRO A 318 -3.31 14.07 -10.17
N THR A 319 -4.53 14.08 -9.63
CA THR A 319 -5.28 15.34 -9.41
C THR A 319 -4.58 16.28 -8.44
N ALA A 320 -4.01 15.77 -7.35
CA ALA A 320 -3.28 16.60 -6.39
C ALA A 320 -1.93 17.07 -6.94
N ASP A 321 -1.25 16.20 -7.68
CA ASP A 321 0.02 16.53 -8.35
C ASP A 321 -0.18 17.61 -9.42
N ASN A 322 -1.25 17.54 -10.23
CA ASN A 322 -1.63 18.58 -11.18
C ASN A 322 -1.77 19.94 -10.47
N GLN A 323 -2.61 20.00 -9.44
CA GLN A 323 -2.87 21.25 -8.70
C GLN A 323 -1.59 21.81 -8.07
N THR A 324 -0.72 20.94 -7.57
CA THR A 324 0.56 21.31 -6.96
C THR A 324 1.53 21.89 -7.99
N ILE A 325 1.67 21.24 -9.14
CA ILE A 325 2.53 21.72 -10.24
C ILE A 325 2.03 23.08 -10.75
N ALA A 326 0.72 23.20 -11.00
CA ALA A 326 0.09 24.44 -11.45
C ALA A 326 0.35 25.58 -10.44
N GLY A 327 0.15 25.32 -9.14
CA GLY A 327 0.38 26.30 -8.08
C GLY A 327 1.83 26.77 -7.96
N VAL A 328 2.81 25.85 -8.07
CA VAL A 328 4.25 26.20 -7.99
C VAL A 328 4.69 27.06 -9.18
N LEU A 329 4.18 26.74 -10.38
CA LEU A 329 4.51 27.42 -11.63
C LEU A 329 3.65 28.67 -11.90
N GLY A 330 2.57 28.87 -11.15
CA GLY A 330 1.64 30.00 -11.35
C GLY A 330 0.78 29.86 -12.60
N LEU A 331 0.41 28.63 -12.96
CA LEU A 331 -0.42 28.27 -14.11
C LEU A 331 -1.82 27.85 -13.66
N SER A 332 -2.76 27.74 -14.59
CA SER A 332 -4.04 27.07 -14.32
C SER A 332 -3.89 25.54 -14.43
N PRO A 333 -4.72 24.74 -13.73
CA PRO A 333 -4.71 23.28 -13.81
C PRO A 333 -4.84 22.72 -15.23
N GLU A 334 -5.58 23.40 -16.11
CA GLU A 334 -5.81 22.99 -17.50
C GLU A 334 -4.57 23.09 -18.38
N GLN A 335 -3.59 23.91 -17.97
CA GLN A 335 -2.29 24.04 -18.64
C GLN A 335 -1.30 22.95 -18.22
N VAL A 336 -1.68 22.07 -17.28
CA VAL A 336 -0.84 21.00 -16.75
C VAL A 336 -1.44 19.65 -17.11
N ARG A 337 -0.64 18.78 -17.74
CA ARG A 337 -0.99 17.40 -18.06
C ARG A 337 -0.12 16.46 -17.25
N VAL A 338 -0.73 15.68 -16.36
CA VAL A 338 -0.05 14.63 -15.60
C VAL A 338 -0.25 13.28 -16.28
N HIS A 339 0.83 12.73 -16.83
CA HIS A 339 0.91 11.40 -17.41
C HIS A 339 1.29 10.40 -16.31
N THR A 340 0.31 9.61 -15.86
CA THR A 340 0.55 8.58 -14.83
C THR A 340 1.32 7.42 -15.45
N MET A 341 2.57 7.24 -15.03
CA MET A 341 3.46 6.18 -15.51
C MET A 341 3.34 4.90 -14.67
N PHE A 342 3.86 3.79 -15.18
CA PHE A 342 4.19 2.66 -14.30
C PHE A 342 5.17 3.11 -13.21
N ALA A 343 5.14 2.41 -12.08
CA ALA A 343 6.13 2.60 -11.03
C ALA A 343 6.68 1.26 -10.50
N GLY A 344 7.98 1.21 -10.21
CA GLY A 344 8.71 0.08 -9.63
C GLY A 344 8.44 -0.10 -8.13
N GLY A 345 7.15 -0.09 -7.77
CA GLY A 345 6.65 -0.12 -6.40
C GLY A 345 6.33 1.27 -5.84
N SER A 346 5.60 1.28 -4.73
CA SER A 346 5.35 2.46 -3.92
C SER A 346 5.26 2.08 -2.46
N PHE A 347 4.44 1.06 -2.16
CA PHE A 347 4.14 0.63 -0.80
C PHE A 347 3.60 1.77 0.09
N GLY A 348 3.10 2.86 -0.51
CA GLY A 348 2.64 4.07 0.19
C GLY A 348 3.46 5.32 -0.18
N ARG A 349 4.73 5.17 -0.59
CA ARG A 349 5.69 6.26 -0.80
C ARG A 349 5.25 7.33 -1.80
N ARG A 350 4.55 6.91 -2.86
CA ARG A 350 4.10 7.76 -3.99
C ARG A 350 2.70 8.34 -3.79
N ALA A 351 2.00 7.97 -2.73
CA ALA A 351 0.79 8.64 -2.26
C ALA A 351 1.23 9.59 -1.14
N THR A 352 1.47 10.86 -1.43
CA THR A 352 1.89 11.82 -0.39
C THR A 352 0.87 12.92 -0.24
N GLN A 353 0.60 13.31 1.01
CA GLN A 353 -0.46 14.27 1.35
C GLN A 353 -0.25 15.68 0.81
N GLY A 354 1.01 16.08 0.61
CA GLY A 354 1.38 17.38 0.07
C GLY A 354 2.00 17.34 -1.33
N SER A 355 1.91 16.22 -2.05
CA SER A 355 2.49 16.06 -3.39
C SER A 355 3.94 16.54 -3.50
N HIS A 356 4.74 16.27 -2.46
CA HIS A 356 6.08 16.85 -2.27
C HIS A 356 7.01 16.65 -3.47
N PHE A 357 6.94 15.49 -4.12
CA PHE A 357 7.75 15.20 -5.30
C PHE A 357 7.29 16.00 -6.53
N ALA A 358 5.98 16.15 -6.74
CA ALA A 358 5.45 16.99 -7.81
C ALA A 358 5.79 18.47 -7.59
N ALA A 359 5.75 18.93 -6.33
CA ALA A 359 6.22 20.26 -5.96
C ALA A 359 7.72 20.44 -6.24
N GLU A 360 8.56 19.46 -5.90
CA GLU A 360 10.00 19.50 -6.16
C GLU A 360 10.30 19.52 -7.67
N LEU A 361 9.63 18.66 -8.44
CA LEU A 361 9.73 18.60 -9.89
C LEU A 361 9.36 19.95 -10.53
N ALA A 362 8.26 20.57 -10.07
CA ALA A 362 7.85 21.91 -10.53
C ALA A 362 8.83 23.01 -10.11
N ASN A 363 9.41 22.96 -8.91
CA ASN A 363 10.43 23.93 -8.48
C ASN A 363 11.73 23.79 -9.28
N VAL A 364 12.10 22.57 -9.68
CA VAL A 364 13.22 22.34 -10.60
C VAL A 364 12.95 23.01 -11.96
N ALA A 365 11.76 22.82 -12.54
CA ALA A 365 11.39 23.47 -13.78
C ALA A 365 11.37 25.00 -13.64
N LYS A 366 10.82 25.52 -12.54
CA LYS A 366 10.81 26.96 -12.22
C LYS A 366 12.21 27.56 -12.16
N ALA A 367 13.17 26.82 -11.59
CA ALA A 367 14.55 27.24 -11.48
C ALA A 367 15.30 27.17 -12.82
N GLY A 368 15.01 26.17 -13.65
CA GLY A 368 15.65 25.99 -14.96
C GLY A 368 15.07 26.86 -16.07
N GLY A 369 13.79 27.24 -15.97
CA GLY A 369 13.03 27.92 -17.03
C GLY A 369 12.46 26.94 -18.07
N ASP A 370 11.93 27.47 -19.18
CA ASP A 370 11.34 26.68 -20.26
C ASP A 370 12.30 25.58 -20.77
N GLY A 371 11.80 24.35 -20.88
CA GLY A 371 12.58 23.18 -21.22
C GLY A 371 12.10 21.91 -20.52
N ALA A 372 12.87 20.83 -20.68
CA ALA A 372 12.56 19.52 -20.09
C ALA A 372 13.60 19.12 -19.03
N TYR A 373 13.12 18.62 -17.89
CA TYR A 373 13.93 18.25 -16.73
C TYR A 373 13.51 16.86 -16.24
N LYS A 374 14.48 15.94 -16.18
CA LYS A 374 14.37 14.63 -15.56
C LYS A 374 14.95 14.70 -14.15
N LEU A 375 14.09 14.72 -13.15
CA LEU A 375 14.47 14.65 -11.76
C LEU A 375 14.52 13.19 -11.32
N MET A 376 15.65 12.79 -10.73
CA MET A 376 15.83 11.46 -10.17
C MET A 376 16.37 11.54 -8.74
N TRP A 377 15.71 10.85 -7.82
CA TRP A 377 16.27 10.60 -6.50
C TRP A 377 17.23 9.42 -6.57
N THR A 378 18.39 9.56 -5.94
CA THR A 378 19.22 8.40 -5.59
C THR A 378 18.56 7.62 -4.45
N ARG A 379 18.91 6.33 -4.29
CA ARG A 379 18.41 5.52 -3.18
C ARG A 379 18.66 6.18 -1.82
N GLU A 380 19.82 6.79 -1.66
CA GLU A 380 20.24 7.47 -0.43
C GLU A 380 19.36 8.67 -0.11
N ASN A 381 18.91 9.41 -1.13
CA ASN A 381 17.94 10.50 -0.94
C ASN A 381 16.56 9.94 -0.59
N ASP A 382 16.10 8.88 -1.25
CA ASP A 382 14.80 8.28 -0.96
C ASP A 382 14.73 7.65 0.45
N MET A 383 15.80 7.00 0.89
CA MET A 383 15.87 6.44 2.24
C MET A 383 16.03 7.53 3.31
N ARG A 384 16.88 8.56 3.12
CA ARG A 384 17.18 9.57 4.16
C ARG A 384 16.26 10.79 4.15
N GLY A 385 15.81 11.22 2.98
CA GLY A 385 14.89 12.37 2.81
C GLY A 385 13.43 11.97 2.79
N GLY A 386 13.13 10.72 3.14
CA GLY A 386 11.83 10.09 2.94
C GLY A 386 10.77 10.46 3.98
N TYR A 387 9.59 9.90 3.76
CA TYR A 387 8.54 9.78 4.76
C TYR A 387 8.54 8.36 5.30
N TYR A 388 8.34 8.20 6.61
CA TYR A 388 8.41 6.88 7.25
C TYR A 388 7.08 6.43 7.81
N ARG A 389 6.91 5.10 7.90
CA ARG A 389 5.96 4.55 8.87
C ARG A 389 6.33 5.08 10.26
N PRO A 390 5.38 5.63 11.05
CA PRO A 390 5.69 6.17 12.37
C PRO A 390 6.41 5.17 13.29
N LEU A 391 7.30 5.70 14.12
CA LEU A 391 7.72 5.03 15.36
C LEU A 391 6.50 4.95 16.27
N THR A 392 6.23 3.76 16.81
CA THR A 392 5.05 3.52 17.63
C THR A 392 5.42 2.77 18.91
N VAL A 393 4.84 3.21 20.03
CA VAL A 393 4.84 2.48 21.30
C VAL A 393 3.44 1.98 21.59
N HIS A 394 3.31 0.72 22.02
CA HIS A 394 2.10 0.22 22.65
C HIS A 394 2.35 -0.09 24.11
N LYS A 395 1.37 0.20 24.97
CA LYS A 395 1.28 -0.32 26.33
C LYS A 395 0.03 -1.17 26.46
N LEU A 396 0.22 -2.46 26.65
CA LEU A 396 -0.85 -3.45 26.78
C LEU A 396 -0.93 -3.98 28.21
N ARG A 397 -2.13 -4.09 28.75
CA ARG A 397 -2.42 -4.74 30.03
C ARG A 397 -3.62 -5.67 29.91
N ALA A 398 -3.59 -6.79 30.63
CA ALA A 398 -4.72 -7.70 30.66
C ALA A 398 -4.82 -8.46 31.99
N GLY A 399 -6.03 -8.94 32.29
CA GLY A 399 -6.32 -9.80 33.44
C GLY A 399 -6.75 -11.19 32.98
N LEU A 400 -6.36 -12.22 33.73
CA LEU A 400 -6.88 -13.58 33.63
C LEU A 400 -7.54 -13.99 34.95
N ASP A 401 -8.66 -14.71 34.86
CA ASP A 401 -9.27 -15.42 35.99
C ASP A 401 -8.56 -16.76 36.29
N ALA A 402 -8.98 -17.44 37.36
CA ALA A 402 -8.45 -18.72 37.80
C ALA A 402 -8.62 -19.85 36.75
N GLU A 403 -9.61 -19.75 35.87
CA GLU A 403 -9.87 -20.68 34.76
C GLU A 403 -9.08 -20.34 33.49
N GLY A 404 -8.28 -19.27 33.52
CA GLY A 404 -7.44 -18.82 32.41
C GLY A 404 -8.21 -18.08 31.32
N ASN A 405 -9.38 -17.51 31.61
CA ASN A 405 -10.12 -16.66 30.68
C ASN A 405 -9.72 -15.19 30.85
N ILE A 406 -9.74 -14.44 29.74
CA ILE A 406 -9.40 -13.01 29.74
C ILE A 406 -10.55 -12.21 30.35
N THR A 407 -10.26 -11.46 31.42
CA THR A 407 -11.23 -10.62 32.12
C THR A 407 -11.18 -9.17 31.67
N GLY A 408 -9.99 -8.67 31.32
CA GLY A 408 -9.74 -7.29 30.93
C GLY A 408 -8.69 -7.17 29.83
N TRP A 409 -8.87 -6.22 28.92
CA TRP A 409 -7.92 -5.87 27.84
C TRP A 409 -7.75 -4.35 27.70
N ASP A 410 -6.58 -3.81 27.99
CA ASP A 410 -6.26 -2.38 27.88
C ASP A 410 -5.10 -2.17 26.90
N ASN A 411 -5.28 -1.33 25.89
CA ASN A 411 -4.26 -0.99 24.90
C ASN A 411 -4.15 0.53 24.76
N LEU A 412 -2.98 1.09 25.07
CA LEU A 412 -2.64 2.48 24.79
C LEU A 412 -1.60 2.53 23.68
N VAL A 413 -1.94 3.23 22.58
CA VAL A 413 -1.06 3.46 21.43
C VAL A 413 -0.48 4.86 21.48
N VAL A 414 0.83 5.00 21.30
CA VAL A 414 1.53 6.30 21.20
C VAL A 414 2.33 6.36 19.92
N ASN A 415 1.94 7.25 19.01
CA ASN A 415 2.64 7.49 17.74
C ASN A 415 2.30 8.87 17.16
N GLN A 416 3.04 9.27 16.12
CA GLN A 416 2.70 10.44 15.32
C GLN A 416 1.44 10.15 14.50
N SER A 417 0.52 11.13 14.46
CA SER A 417 -0.58 11.10 13.49
C SER A 417 -0.02 11.29 12.08
N ILE A 418 -0.48 10.48 11.13
CA ILE A 418 -0.18 10.73 9.72
C ILE A 418 -1.19 11.70 9.12
N MET A 419 -2.38 11.93 9.71
CA MET A 419 -3.42 12.79 9.13
C MET A 419 -3.41 14.24 9.63
N MET A 420 -3.12 14.47 10.91
CA MET A 420 -3.16 15.81 11.51
C MET A 420 -2.04 16.70 10.95
N GLY A 421 -2.35 17.97 10.68
CA GLY A 421 -1.47 18.94 10.04
C GLY A 421 -1.45 18.85 8.51
N THR A 422 -2.32 18.03 7.91
CA THR A 422 -2.34 17.79 6.46
C THR A 422 -3.67 18.24 5.86
N PRO A 423 -3.78 18.42 4.52
CA PRO A 423 -5.05 18.72 3.87
C PRO A 423 -6.16 17.67 4.11
N MET A 424 -5.81 16.46 4.59
CA MET A 424 -6.76 15.38 4.88
C MET A 424 -7.33 15.43 6.31
N GLU A 425 -6.78 16.26 7.20
CA GLU A 425 -7.15 16.29 8.62
C GLU A 425 -8.66 16.44 8.83
N ALA A 426 -9.29 17.40 8.17
CA ALA A 426 -10.71 17.70 8.33
C ALA A 426 -11.65 16.54 7.92
N MET A 427 -11.19 15.62 7.07
CA MET A 427 -11.96 14.46 6.63
C MET A 427 -11.65 13.19 7.44
N ALA A 428 -10.40 13.04 7.90
CA ALA A 428 -9.93 11.82 8.52
C ALA A 428 -9.94 11.85 10.06
N VAL A 429 -9.79 13.03 10.66
CA VAL A 429 -9.69 13.19 12.12
C VAL A 429 -11.04 13.54 12.70
N GLN A 430 -11.51 12.74 13.66
CA GLN A 430 -12.79 12.93 14.32
C GLN A 430 -12.58 13.03 15.83
N ASN A 431 -13.12 14.08 16.45
CA ASN A 431 -12.99 14.33 17.90
C ASN A 431 -11.53 14.33 18.40
N GLY A 432 -10.60 14.81 17.56
CA GLY A 432 -9.17 14.80 17.87
C GLY A 432 -8.52 13.41 17.85
N LEU A 433 -9.16 12.42 17.23
CA LEU A 433 -8.61 11.07 17.03
C LEU A 433 -8.32 10.83 15.55
N ASP A 434 -7.16 10.25 15.25
CA ASP A 434 -6.78 9.78 13.91
C ASP A 434 -6.90 8.23 13.84
N PRO A 435 -7.93 7.68 13.17
CA PRO A 435 -8.15 6.23 13.08
C PRO A 435 -6.96 5.44 12.54
N THR A 436 -6.17 6.04 11.64
CA THR A 436 -5.01 5.36 11.04
C THR A 436 -3.90 5.06 12.03
N SER A 437 -3.92 5.71 13.20
CA SER A 437 -2.96 5.48 14.27
C SER A 437 -3.23 4.20 15.07
N TYR A 438 -4.42 3.60 14.94
CA TYR A 438 -4.85 2.44 15.75
C TYR A 438 -5.76 1.45 15.00
N GLU A 439 -5.85 1.48 13.67
CA GLU A 439 -6.86 0.80 12.83
C GLU A 439 -6.86 -0.75 12.82
N GLY A 440 -6.03 -1.42 13.62
CA GLY A 440 -6.11 -2.87 13.90
C GLY A 440 -6.17 -3.21 15.39
N SER A 441 -6.38 -2.20 16.24
CA SER A 441 -6.59 -2.36 17.69
C SER A 441 -8.02 -2.00 18.12
N ASN A 442 -8.79 -1.34 17.24
CA ASN A 442 -10.22 -1.13 17.37
C ASN A 442 -11.01 -2.19 16.59
N ASP A 443 -12.31 -2.32 16.88
CA ASP A 443 -13.20 -3.31 16.24
C ASP A 443 -12.61 -4.74 16.20
N LEU A 444 -11.93 -5.12 17.28
CA LEU A 444 -11.33 -6.46 17.37
C LEU A 444 -12.40 -7.54 17.23
N PRO A 445 -12.09 -8.66 16.56
CA PRO A 445 -13.03 -9.77 16.40
C PRO A 445 -13.32 -10.46 17.75
N TYR A 446 -12.45 -10.26 18.73
CA TYR A 446 -12.47 -10.89 20.05
C TYR A 446 -13.40 -10.16 21.01
N GLY A 447 -14.23 -10.91 21.74
CA GLY A 447 -15.09 -10.44 22.80
C GLY A 447 -14.38 -10.47 24.15
N PHE A 448 -13.96 -9.30 24.63
CA PHE A 448 -13.43 -9.15 25.99
C PHE A 448 -14.52 -8.64 26.93
N PRO A 449 -14.64 -9.18 28.17
CA PRO A 449 -15.65 -8.73 29.13
C PRO A 449 -15.52 -7.24 29.47
N ALA A 450 -14.29 -6.78 29.73
CA ALA A 450 -13.94 -5.37 29.83
C ALA A 450 -12.78 -5.06 28.88
N HIS A 451 -12.86 -3.95 28.15
CA HIS A 451 -11.76 -3.47 27.34
C HIS A 451 -11.71 -1.95 27.22
N ARG A 452 -10.50 -1.45 26.96
CA ARG A 452 -10.22 -0.05 26.66
C ARG A 452 -9.14 0.03 25.58
N LEU A 453 -9.39 0.87 24.58
CA LEU A 453 -8.40 1.33 23.62
C LEU A 453 -8.25 2.84 23.79
N SER A 454 -7.01 3.29 23.97
CA SER A 454 -6.68 4.71 24.05
C SER A 454 -5.56 5.05 23.07
N TRP A 455 -5.53 6.30 22.63
CA TRP A 455 -4.47 6.84 21.78
C TRP A 455 -3.91 8.14 22.35
N ALA A 456 -2.59 8.26 22.35
CA ALA A 456 -1.89 9.51 22.61
C ALA A 456 -1.04 9.90 21.40
N ARG A 457 -1.15 11.16 20.98
CA ARG A 457 -0.38 11.68 19.87
C ARG A 457 1.05 12.00 20.32
N GLY A 458 2.01 11.27 19.77
CA GLY A 458 3.44 11.55 19.86
C GLY A 458 3.87 12.64 18.88
N GLU A 459 4.89 13.42 19.25
CA GLU A 459 5.42 14.52 18.43
C GLU A 459 6.91 14.31 18.11
N ALA A 460 7.22 14.31 16.81
CA ALA A 460 8.58 14.33 16.28
C ALA A 460 8.68 15.10 14.97
N GLY A 461 9.83 15.72 14.72
CA GLY A 461 10.11 16.44 13.48
C GLY A 461 10.40 15.54 12.28
N VAL A 462 10.32 14.22 12.47
CA VAL A 462 10.46 13.21 11.41
C VAL A 462 9.16 13.14 10.58
N PRO A 463 9.20 13.36 9.25
CA PRO A 463 8.03 13.22 8.39
C PRO A 463 7.52 11.77 8.38
N VAL A 464 6.22 11.61 8.59
CA VAL A 464 5.57 10.30 8.59
C VAL A 464 4.51 10.18 7.51
N LEU A 465 4.30 8.97 7.03
CA LEU A 465 3.33 8.64 6.01
C LEU A 465 2.82 7.22 6.23
N TRP A 466 1.65 6.92 5.66
CA TRP A 466 1.23 5.54 5.49
C TRP A 466 2.32 4.73 4.79
N TRP A 467 2.49 3.51 5.25
CA TRP A 467 3.37 2.51 4.71
C TRP A 467 2.56 1.24 4.60
N ARG A 468 2.78 0.38 3.61
CA ARG A 468 1.89 -0.73 3.23
C ARG A 468 1.21 -1.39 4.44
N SER A 469 -0.11 -1.33 4.49
CA SER A 469 -0.97 -1.76 5.60
C SER A 469 -1.13 -0.78 6.76
N VAL A 470 -0.60 0.44 6.64
CA VAL A 470 -0.81 1.61 7.49
C VAL A 470 -0.69 1.26 8.99
N GLY A 471 -1.69 1.52 9.83
CA GLY A 471 -1.66 1.21 11.26
C GLY A 471 -1.78 -0.27 11.59
N HIS A 472 -2.32 -1.10 10.69
CA HIS A 472 -2.40 -2.56 10.90
C HIS A 472 -1.01 -3.21 11.06
N THR A 473 0.05 -2.57 10.59
CA THR A 473 1.44 -3.07 10.64
C THR A 473 1.98 -3.25 12.06
N HIS A 474 1.66 -2.34 12.98
CA HIS A 474 2.07 -2.43 14.39
C HIS A 474 0.95 -2.96 15.27
N THR A 475 -0.30 -2.57 14.98
CA THR A 475 -1.45 -2.99 15.80
C THR A 475 -1.68 -4.49 15.74
N ALA A 476 -1.66 -5.12 14.55
CA ALA A 476 -1.84 -6.57 14.43
C ALA A 476 -0.73 -7.34 15.16
N TYR A 477 0.52 -6.85 15.10
CA TYR A 477 1.62 -7.44 15.83
C TYR A 477 1.35 -7.42 17.34
N ALA A 478 1.12 -6.23 17.91
CA ALA A 478 0.94 -6.06 19.35
C ALA A 478 -0.28 -6.83 19.87
N VAL A 479 -1.40 -6.80 19.13
CA VAL A 479 -2.63 -7.54 19.47
C VAL A 479 -2.39 -9.04 19.42
N GLU A 480 -1.91 -9.56 18.29
CA GLU A 480 -1.86 -11.01 18.08
C GLU A 480 -0.75 -11.69 18.88
N THR A 481 0.35 -11.01 19.23
CA THR A 481 1.37 -11.60 20.11
C THR A 481 0.96 -11.55 21.57
N PHE A 482 0.35 -10.45 22.03
CA PHE A 482 -0.10 -10.36 23.41
C PHE A 482 -1.27 -11.30 23.69
N LEU A 483 -2.21 -11.42 22.74
CA LEU A 483 -3.28 -12.40 22.85
C LEU A 483 -2.75 -13.83 22.94
N ASP A 484 -1.74 -14.18 22.13
CA ASP A 484 -1.13 -15.51 22.16
C ASP A 484 -0.47 -15.81 23.51
N GLU A 485 0.23 -14.83 24.10
CA GLU A 485 0.81 -14.93 25.45
C GLU A 485 -0.27 -15.19 26.52
N LEU A 486 -1.41 -14.50 26.43
CA LEU A 486 -2.53 -14.68 27.37
C LEU A 486 -3.20 -16.04 27.21
N LEU A 487 -3.42 -16.49 25.97
CA LEU A 487 -4.00 -17.81 25.69
C LEU A 487 -3.10 -18.92 26.21
N GLU A 488 -1.78 -18.84 25.97
CA GLU A 488 -0.83 -19.80 26.52
C GLU A 488 -0.80 -19.76 28.06
N ALA A 489 -0.77 -18.56 28.65
CA ALA A 489 -0.79 -18.39 30.08
C ALA A 489 -2.07 -18.95 30.72
N GLY A 490 -3.21 -18.91 30.02
CA GLY A 490 -4.48 -19.50 30.41
C GLY A 490 -4.63 -20.98 30.05
N GLY A 491 -3.61 -21.61 29.46
CA GLY A 491 -3.63 -23.03 29.06
C GLY A 491 -4.59 -23.31 27.91
N LYS A 492 -4.86 -22.33 27.04
CA LYS A 492 -5.73 -22.45 25.86
C LYS A 492 -4.88 -22.65 24.60
N ASP A 493 -5.40 -23.41 23.64
CA ASP A 493 -4.80 -23.48 22.30
C ASP A 493 -4.92 -22.13 21.57
N ALA A 494 -3.94 -21.81 20.74
CA ALA A 494 -3.86 -20.52 20.06
C ALA A 494 -4.96 -20.31 19.01
N VAL A 495 -5.35 -21.36 18.29
CA VAL A 495 -6.42 -21.31 17.28
C VAL A 495 -7.78 -21.38 17.97
N GLU A 496 -8.01 -22.39 18.80
CA GLU A 496 -9.30 -22.58 19.47
C GLU A 496 -9.59 -21.45 20.47
N GLY A 497 -8.58 -20.92 21.14
CA GLY A 497 -8.71 -19.76 22.03
C GLY A 497 -9.16 -18.51 21.29
N ARG A 498 -8.57 -18.22 20.11
CA ARG A 498 -9.02 -17.13 19.25
C ARG A 498 -10.45 -17.35 18.76
N LEU A 499 -10.79 -18.55 18.31
CA LEU A 499 -12.15 -18.91 17.86
C LEU A 499 -13.18 -18.77 18.99
N ALA A 500 -12.85 -19.18 20.21
CA ALA A 500 -13.71 -19.07 21.39
C ALA A 500 -13.94 -17.62 21.82
N LEU A 501 -13.00 -16.72 21.52
CA LEU A 501 -13.15 -15.29 21.77
C LEU A 501 -13.90 -14.58 20.63
N MET A 502 -13.94 -15.12 19.41
CA MET A 502 -14.60 -14.46 18.29
C MET A 502 -16.12 -14.32 18.52
N LYS A 503 -16.65 -13.13 18.29
CA LYS A 503 -18.08 -12.84 18.42
C LYS A 503 -18.91 -13.58 17.36
N ASP A 504 -20.15 -13.97 17.68
CA ASP A 504 -21.02 -14.76 16.79
C ASP A 504 -21.26 -14.09 15.42
N GLU A 505 -21.23 -12.75 15.35
CA GLU A 505 -21.37 -11.96 14.13
C GLU A 505 -20.11 -11.90 13.23
N ARG A 506 -19.08 -12.71 13.49
CA ARG A 506 -17.80 -12.71 12.75
C ARG A 506 -17.50 -14.04 12.00
N PRO A 507 -18.42 -14.55 11.16
CA PRO A 507 -18.25 -15.87 10.54
C PRO A 507 -17.09 -15.93 9.53
N ARG A 508 -16.77 -14.81 8.85
CA ARG A 508 -15.67 -14.74 7.87
C ARG A 508 -14.30 -14.74 8.56
N ASP A 509 -14.18 -14.01 9.68
CA ASP A 509 -13.01 -14.01 10.55
C ASP A 509 -12.69 -15.43 11.02
N ALA A 510 -13.70 -16.14 11.55
CA ALA A 510 -13.54 -17.51 12.01
C ALA A 510 -13.27 -18.50 10.86
N ALA A 511 -13.84 -18.27 9.67
CA ALA A 511 -13.64 -19.14 8.51
C ALA A 511 -12.18 -19.14 8.03
N VAL A 512 -11.54 -17.98 7.92
CA VAL A 512 -10.12 -17.92 7.50
C VAL A 512 -9.19 -18.54 8.54
N LEU A 513 -9.49 -18.35 9.83
CA LEU A 513 -8.70 -18.94 10.92
C LEU A 513 -8.80 -20.48 10.93
N ARG A 514 -10.01 -21.03 10.75
CA ARG A 514 -10.21 -22.49 10.60
C ARG A 514 -9.51 -23.01 9.35
N ARG A 515 -9.63 -22.29 8.22
CA ARG A 515 -9.04 -22.73 6.97
C ARG A 515 -7.52 -22.82 7.05
N VAL A 516 -6.84 -21.82 7.63
CA VAL A 516 -5.38 -21.87 7.75
C VAL A 516 -4.93 -22.97 8.71
N ALA A 517 -5.69 -23.22 9.79
CA ALA A 517 -5.44 -24.32 10.71
C ALA A 517 -5.55 -25.69 10.03
N GLU A 518 -6.57 -25.89 9.18
CA GLU A 518 -6.72 -27.10 8.36
C GLU A 518 -5.55 -27.26 7.38
N MET A 519 -5.15 -26.20 6.68
CA MET A 519 -4.04 -26.24 5.73
C MET A 519 -2.70 -26.64 6.37
N ALA A 520 -2.49 -26.24 7.63
CA ALA A 520 -1.27 -26.50 8.38
C ALA A 520 -1.34 -27.78 9.23
N ASP A 521 -2.42 -28.56 9.16
CA ASP A 521 -2.70 -29.68 10.06
C ASP A 521 -2.50 -29.31 11.54
N TRP A 522 -3.02 -28.14 11.94
CA TRP A 522 -2.77 -27.57 13.26
C TRP A 522 -3.24 -28.49 14.38
N SER A 523 -2.34 -28.76 15.31
CA SER A 523 -2.59 -29.55 16.53
C SER A 523 -1.92 -28.92 17.76
N GLY A 524 -1.74 -27.59 17.71
CA GLY A 524 -0.92 -26.80 18.63
C GLY A 524 0.41 -26.37 17.99
N PRO A 525 1.30 -25.73 18.77
CA PRO A 525 2.54 -25.14 18.26
C PRO A 525 3.61 -26.17 17.83
N GLY A 526 3.34 -27.47 17.98
CA GLY A 526 4.29 -28.55 17.65
C GLY A 526 5.34 -28.82 18.72
N THR A 527 6.22 -29.79 18.46
CA THR A 527 7.33 -30.19 19.35
C THR A 527 8.64 -30.34 18.55
N GLY A 528 9.80 -30.30 19.22
CA GLY A 528 11.12 -30.43 18.56
C GLY A 528 11.78 -29.10 18.17
N ASP A 529 12.51 -29.08 17.06
CA ASP A 529 13.34 -27.93 16.60
C ASP A 529 12.56 -26.94 15.71
N THR A 530 11.29 -27.24 15.45
CA THR A 530 10.39 -26.40 14.67
C THR A 530 9.12 -26.14 15.47
N ARG A 531 8.59 -24.92 15.35
CA ARG A 531 7.33 -24.50 15.98
C ARG A 531 6.42 -23.83 14.97
N PHE A 532 5.13 -23.93 15.24
CA PHE A 532 4.11 -23.19 14.53
C PHE A 532 3.61 -22.02 15.36
N GLY A 533 3.30 -20.92 14.71
CA GLY A 533 2.65 -19.76 15.31
C GLY A 533 1.58 -19.25 14.39
N VAL A 534 0.47 -18.81 14.98
CA VAL A 534 -0.73 -18.35 14.28
C VAL A 534 -0.97 -16.88 14.55
N ALA A 535 -1.47 -16.17 13.55
CA ALA A 535 -2.02 -14.83 13.72
C ALA A 535 -3.14 -14.55 12.73
N TYR A 536 -4.04 -13.66 13.12
CA TYR A 536 -5.16 -13.18 12.33
C TYR A 536 -5.15 -11.66 12.23
N ALA A 537 -5.53 -11.12 11.07
CA ALA A 537 -5.84 -9.70 10.95
C ALA A 537 -6.94 -9.46 9.91
N ARG A 538 -7.85 -8.55 10.25
CA ARG A 538 -8.76 -7.91 9.30
C ARG A 538 -8.21 -6.55 8.91
N SER A 539 -8.06 -6.31 7.62
CA SER A 539 -7.63 -5.01 7.11
C SER A 539 -8.25 -4.73 5.74
N PHE A 540 -8.63 -3.48 5.49
CA PHE A 540 -9.22 -3.04 4.21
C PHE A 540 -10.42 -3.87 3.73
N GLY A 541 -11.22 -4.38 4.68
CA GLY A 541 -12.39 -5.23 4.43
C GLY A 541 -12.10 -6.70 4.15
N SER A 542 -10.82 -7.09 4.07
CA SER A 542 -10.38 -8.48 3.84
C SER A 542 -9.90 -9.13 5.13
N TYR A 543 -10.05 -10.44 5.20
CA TYR A 543 -9.80 -11.27 6.37
C TYR A 543 -8.63 -12.19 6.05
N VAL A 544 -7.55 -12.14 6.83
CA VAL A 544 -6.36 -12.95 6.57
C VAL A 544 -5.89 -13.63 7.85
N ALA A 545 -5.68 -14.95 7.78
CA ALA A 545 -5.04 -15.72 8.82
C ALA A 545 -3.80 -16.41 8.26
N GLN A 546 -2.72 -16.44 9.05
CA GLN A 546 -1.46 -17.06 8.66
C GLN A 546 -0.94 -17.97 9.77
N ILE A 547 -0.39 -19.11 9.37
CA ILE A 547 0.42 -19.97 10.24
C ILE A 547 1.84 -20.03 9.67
N ALA A 548 2.82 -19.73 10.50
CA ALA A 548 4.24 -19.76 10.15
C ALA A 548 4.93 -20.95 10.82
N GLU A 549 5.65 -21.74 10.03
CA GLU A 549 6.59 -22.77 10.48
C GLU A 549 7.98 -22.16 10.64
N VAL A 550 8.50 -22.17 11.88
CA VAL A 550 9.74 -21.49 12.24
C VAL A 550 10.71 -22.44 12.93
N GLU A 551 11.98 -22.38 12.52
CA GLU A 551 13.11 -23.02 13.21
C GLU A 551 14.13 -21.96 13.67
N ASP A 552 15.00 -22.33 14.61
CA ASP A 552 16.15 -21.52 14.98
C ASP A 552 17.31 -21.75 14.01
N ARG A 553 17.77 -20.67 13.37
CA ARG A 553 19.07 -20.63 12.69
C ARG A 553 19.95 -19.55 13.30
N ASN A 554 20.84 -19.97 14.21
CA ASN A 554 21.85 -19.13 14.85
C ASN A 554 21.26 -18.01 15.74
N GLY A 555 20.24 -18.32 16.53
CA GLY A 555 19.55 -17.38 17.42
C GLY A 555 18.56 -16.46 16.69
N VAL A 556 18.25 -16.74 15.42
CA VAL A 556 17.37 -15.96 14.56
C VAL A 556 16.29 -16.86 13.99
N PRO A 557 15.01 -16.42 13.99
CA PRO A 557 13.95 -17.19 13.35
C PRO A 557 14.20 -17.34 11.86
N HIS A 558 14.16 -18.58 11.38
CA HIS A 558 14.08 -18.90 9.97
C HIS A 558 12.71 -19.48 9.66
N VAL A 559 11.98 -18.81 8.76
CA VAL A 559 10.64 -19.25 8.34
C VAL A 559 10.79 -20.24 7.20
N ARG A 560 10.31 -21.46 7.40
CA ARG A 560 10.38 -22.54 6.41
C ARG A 560 9.19 -22.50 5.47
N ARG A 561 8.00 -22.36 6.06
CA ARG A 561 6.72 -22.38 5.36
C ARG A 561 5.73 -21.43 6.00
N VAL A 562 4.83 -20.88 5.18
CA VAL A 562 3.69 -20.07 5.60
C VAL A 562 2.45 -20.58 4.90
N TRP A 563 1.42 -20.91 5.66
CA TRP A 563 0.07 -21.12 5.15
C TRP A 563 -0.72 -19.83 5.34
N CYS A 564 -1.46 -19.42 4.32
CA CYS A 564 -2.23 -18.18 4.32
C CYS A 564 -3.64 -18.44 3.80
N ALA A 565 -4.65 -18.16 4.59
CA ALA A 565 -6.04 -18.11 4.14
C ALA A 565 -6.48 -16.65 4.01
N VAL A 566 -7.11 -16.29 2.88
CA VAL A 566 -7.63 -14.95 2.63
C VAL A 566 -9.08 -15.01 2.14
N ASP A 567 -9.95 -14.25 2.78
CA ASP A 567 -11.28 -13.93 2.26
C ASP A 567 -11.35 -12.45 1.90
N CYS A 568 -11.58 -12.14 0.63
CA CYS A 568 -11.68 -10.79 0.11
C CYS A 568 -12.95 -10.56 -0.72
N GLY A 569 -14.01 -11.34 -0.47
CA GLY A 569 -15.20 -11.35 -1.32
C GLY A 569 -14.94 -12.07 -2.65
N VAL A 570 -15.70 -11.72 -3.70
CA VAL A 570 -15.52 -12.30 -5.03
C VAL A 570 -14.07 -12.14 -5.49
N ALA A 571 -13.39 -13.26 -5.71
CA ALA A 571 -12.00 -13.30 -6.13
C ALA A 571 -11.88 -12.98 -7.63
N VAL A 572 -11.78 -11.70 -8.00
CA VAL A 572 -11.77 -11.29 -9.42
C VAL A 572 -10.62 -11.92 -10.21
N THR A 573 -9.42 -11.91 -9.65
CA THR A 573 -8.22 -12.49 -10.25
C THR A 573 -7.45 -13.29 -9.19
N PRO A 574 -7.79 -14.58 -8.95
CA PRO A 574 -7.20 -15.36 -7.86
C PRO A 574 -5.66 -15.40 -7.86
N ASP A 575 -5.04 -15.47 -9.04
CA ASP A 575 -3.58 -15.47 -9.19
C ASP A 575 -2.93 -14.15 -8.72
N VAL A 576 -3.58 -13.01 -8.99
CA VAL A 576 -3.11 -11.69 -8.52
C VAL A 576 -3.29 -11.57 -7.01
N ILE A 577 -4.38 -12.11 -6.47
CA ILE A 577 -4.66 -12.12 -5.02
C ILE A 577 -3.60 -12.96 -4.30
N ALA A 578 -3.30 -14.16 -4.80
CA ALA A 578 -2.25 -15.01 -4.27
C ALA A 578 -0.88 -14.31 -4.29
N ALA A 579 -0.50 -13.72 -5.44
CA ALA A 579 0.75 -12.95 -5.56
C ALA A 579 0.81 -11.75 -4.59
N GLN A 580 -0.34 -11.14 -4.26
CA GLN A 580 -0.38 -10.06 -3.27
C GLN A 580 -0.21 -10.55 -1.84
N MET A 581 -0.73 -11.73 -1.51
CA MET A 581 -0.47 -12.38 -0.22
C MET A 581 1.00 -12.76 -0.10
N GLU A 582 1.57 -13.43 -1.12
CA GLU A 582 2.98 -13.82 -1.17
C GLU A 582 3.92 -12.63 -1.02
N GLY A 583 3.68 -11.56 -1.79
CA GLY A 583 4.45 -10.33 -1.70
C GLY A 583 4.22 -9.57 -0.39
N GLY A 584 3.05 -9.69 0.24
CA GLY A 584 2.75 -9.13 1.55
C GLY A 584 3.52 -9.83 2.67
N ILE A 585 3.53 -11.17 2.64
CA ILE A 585 4.27 -12.05 3.55
C ILE A 585 5.77 -11.78 3.44
N GLY A 586 6.34 -11.81 2.24
CA GLY A 586 7.77 -11.55 2.04
C GLY A 586 8.20 -10.16 2.47
N TYR A 587 7.38 -9.13 2.17
CA TYR A 587 7.66 -7.78 2.60
C TYR A 587 7.58 -7.65 4.13
N GLY A 588 6.51 -8.13 4.77
CA GLY A 588 6.35 -8.12 6.23
C GLY A 588 7.47 -8.86 6.97
N LEU A 589 7.91 -10.03 6.47
CA LEU A 589 9.05 -10.77 7.03
C LEU A 589 10.34 -9.98 6.97
N GLY A 590 10.67 -9.38 5.82
CA GLY A 590 11.88 -8.58 5.67
C GLY A 590 11.94 -7.46 6.71
N HIS A 591 10.81 -6.79 6.93
CA HIS A 591 10.74 -5.69 7.88
C HIS A 591 10.78 -6.14 9.32
N ALA A 592 10.03 -7.17 9.70
CA ALA A 592 10.05 -7.70 11.06
C ALA A 592 11.43 -8.26 11.44
N LEU A 593 12.14 -8.88 10.50
CA LEU A 593 13.44 -9.48 10.79
C LEU A 593 14.58 -8.47 10.78
N TYR A 594 14.60 -7.47 9.89
CA TYR A 594 15.82 -6.73 9.59
C TYR A 594 15.69 -5.21 9.47
N SER A 595 14.51 -4.67 9.17
CA SER A 595 14.39 -3.28 8.75
C SER A 595 14.16 -2.32 9.90
N GLN A 596 14.87 -1.20 9.88
CA GLN A 596 14.61 -0.03 10.71
C GLN A 596 15.25 1.20 10.08
N ILE A 597 14.64 2.37 10.29
CA ILE A 597 15.28 3.66 10.13
C ILE A 597 15.55 4.21 11.52
N THR A 598 16.80 4.62 11.76
CA THR A 598 17.23 5.21 13.02
C THR A 598 17.88 6.57 12.81
N LEU A 599 17.61 7.47 13.75
CA LEU A 599 18.26 8.77 13.86
C LEU A 599 19.39 8.67 14.89
N ASP A 600 20.57 9.18 14.54
CA ASP A 600 21.70 9.32 15.46
C ASP A 600 21.48 10.44 16.49
N ASP A 601 22.45 10.67 17.38
CA ASP A 601 22.38 11.70 18.43
C ASP A 601 22.40 13.14 17.90
N THR A 602 22.50 13.33 16.58
CA THR A 602 22.30 14.61 15.92
C THR A 602 20.94 14.68 15.21
N GLY A 603 20.16 13.61 15.15
CA GLY A 603 18.91 13.55 14.40
C GLY A 603 19.08 13.20 12.92
N ARG A 604 20.27 12.75 12.49
CA ARG A 604 20.52 12.32 11.10
C ARG A 604 20.18 10.86 10.92
N VAL A 605 19.59 10.53 9.76
CA VAL A 605 19.23 9.16 9.40
C VAL A 605 20.49 8.33 9.11
N ARG A 606 20.65 7.22 9.84
CA ARG A 606 21.82 6.31 9.70
C ARG A 606 21.73 5.46 8.44
N GLU A 607 20.60 4.79 8.24
CA GLU A 607 20.39 3.87 7.13
C GLU A 607 20.15 4.61 5.80
N SER A 608 20.85 4.19 4.73
CA SER A 608 20.83 4.93 3.47
C SER A 608 20.66 4.09 2.22
N ASN A 609 20.96 2.80 2.28
CA ASN A 609 20.81 1.89 1.14
C ASN A 609 20.60 0.44 1.64
N PHE A 610 20.37 -0.52 0.77
CA PHE A 610 20.02 -1.90 1.11
C PHE A 610 21.10 -2.69 1.88
N ASP A 611 22.32 -2.18 1.94
CA ASP A 611 23.40 -2.69 2.77
C ASP A 611 23.20 -2.34 4.26
N THR A 612 22.62 -1.18 4.54
CA THR A 612 22.32 -0.66 5.89
C THR A 612 20.86 -0.85 6.28
N TYR A 613 19.93 -0.73 5.34
CA TYR A 613 18.50 -1.06 5.45
C TYR A 613 18.20 -2.38 4.73
N ARG A 614 18.41 -3.51 5.41
CA ARG A 614 18.38 -4.82 4.75
C ARG A 614 16.95 -5.28 4.44
N SER A 615 16.70 -5.64 3.19
CA SER A 615 15.50 -6.39 2.78
C SER A 615 15.72 -7.90 2.80
N LEU A 616 14.62 -8.66 2.88
CA LEU A 616 14.63 -10.12 2.75
C LEU A 616 15.23 -10.56 1.41
N ARG A 617 16.08 -11.58 1.42
CA ARG A 617 16.67 -12.16 0.20
C ARG A 617 15.84 -13.34 -0.30
N LEU A 618 15.99 -13.67 -1.59
CA LEU A 618 15.28 -14.79 -2.21
C LEU A 618 15.54 -16.13 -1.49
N SER A 619 16.77 -16.36 -1.02
CA SER A 619 17.14 -17.56 -0.26
C SER A 619 16.51 -17.65 1.14
N GLU A 620 15.88 -16.57 1.59
CA GLU A 620 15.22 -16.46 2.89
C GLU A 620 13.70 -16.43 2.77
N MET A 621 13.16 -16.40 1.54
CA MET A 621 11.73 -16.54 1.33
C MET A 621 11.27 -17.94 1.74
N PRO A 622 10.21 -18.05 2.55
CA PRO A 622 9.63 -19.35 2.88
C PRO A 622 8.88 -19.92 1.67
N GLN A 623 8.55 -21.21 1.75
CA GLN A 623 7.46 -21.75 0.93
C GLN A 623 6.15 -21.12 1.38
N ILE A 624 5.33 -20.64 0.44
CA ILE A 624 4.06 -19.97 0.76
C ILE A 624 2.94 -20.73 0.07
N GLU A 625 1.88 -21.03 0.81
CA GLU A 625 0.67 -21.65 0.27
C GLU A 625 -0.53 -20.78 0.60
N VAL A 626 -1.23 -20.31 -0.43
CA VAL A 626 -2.35 -19.38 -0.30
C VAL A 626 -3.66 -20.07 -0.66
N SER A 627 -4.64 -20.02 0.24
CA SER A 627 -6.03 -20.40 0.00
C SER A 627 -6.87 -19.13 -0.11
N VAL A 628 -7.33 -18.83 -1.32
CA VAL A 628 -8.34 -17.77 -1.55
C VAL A 628 -9.71 -18.38 -1.30
N MET A 629 -10.47 -17.80 -0.38
CA MET A 629 -11.78 -18.31 0.03
C MET A 629 -12.84 -18.00 -1.03
N ASP A 630 -13.70 -18.97 -1.32
CA ASP A 630 -14.89 -18.75 -2.15
C ASP A 630 -15.87 -17.82 -1.42
N SER A 631 -16.35 -16.78 -2.09
CA SER A 631 -17.27 -15.81 -1.51
C SER A 631 -18.10 -15.11 -2.59
N THR A 632 -19.36 -14.83 -2.27
CA THR A 632 -20.28 -14.04 -3.09
C THR A 632 -20.39 -12.59 -2.61
N ALA A 633 -19.72 -12.23 -1.52
CA ALA A 633 -19.67 -10.85 -1.04
C ALA A 633 -18.93 -9.95 -2.03
N ASN A 634 -19.29 -8.68 -2.09
CA ASN A 634 -18.56 -7.71 -2.92
C ASN A 634 -17.05 -7.74 -2.61
N PRO A 635 -16.20 -7.61 -3.65
CA PRO A 635 -14.76 -7.68 -3.48
C PRO A 635 -14.23 -6.54 -2.61
N THR A 636 -13.22 -6.85 -1.80
CA THR A 636 -12.52 -5.91 -0.91
C THR A 636 -11.06 -5.75 -1.31
N GLY A 637 -10.30 -4.96 -0.55
CA GLY A 637 -8.91 -4.62 -0.87
C GLY A 637 -7.94 -5.76 -0.59
N VAL A 638 -6.98 -6.04 -1.50
CA VAL A 638 -5.98 -7.12 -1.34
C VAL A 638 -4.52 -6.64 -1.38
N GLY A 639 -4.28 -5.36 -1.62
CA GLY A 639 -2.93 -4.82 -1.77
C GLY A 639 -2.08 -4.87 -0.49
N GLU A 640 -2.73 -4.90 0.66
CA GLU A 640 -2.13 -4.75 2.00
C GLU A 640 -2.35 -5.95 2.95
N PRO A 641 -3.50 -6.66 2.95
CA PRO A 641 -3.86 -7.62 4.00
C PRO A 641 -2.96 -8.85 4.21
N GLY A 642 -2.12 -9.20 3.24
CA GLY A 642 -1.16 -10.30 3.41
C GLY A 642 0.00 -9.96 4.36
N LEU A 643 0.17 -8.68 4.71
CA LEU A 643 1.30 -8.22 5.51
C LEU A 643 1.06 -8.32 7.03
N PRO A 644 -0.07 -7.84 7.61
CA PRO A 644 -0.20 -7.75 9.07
C PRO A 644 0.00 -9.06 9.85
N PRO A 645 -0.49 -10.24 9.41
CA PRO A 645 -0.41 -11.45 10.23
C PRO A 645 0.98 -12.09 10.28
N ILE A 646 1.88 -11.80 9.33
CA ILE A 646 3.09 -12.62 9.20
C ILE A 646 4.07 -12.44 10.37
N ALA A 647 4.31 -11.18 10.78
CA ALA A 647 5.23 -10.86 11.85
C ALA A 647 4.78 -11.43 13.21
N PRO A 648 3.51 -11.28 13.65
CA PRO A 648 3.04 -11.93 14.87
C PRO A 648 3.03 -13.46 14.77
N ALA A 649 2.67 -14.06 13.63
CA ALA A 649 2.73 -15.52 13.47
C ALA A 649 4.15 -16.06 13.71
N VAL A 650 5.17 -15.38 13.16
CA VAL A 650 6.58 -15.72 13.39
C VAL A 650 7.00 -15.46 14.84
N ALA A 651 6.56 -14.36 15.44
CA ALA A 651 6.86 -14.05 16.84
C ALA A 651 6.29 -15.12 17.79
N ASN A 652 5.06 -15.56 17.55
CA ASN A 652 4.38 -16.59 18.34
C ASN A 652 5.09 -17.94 18.21
N ALA A 653 5.46 -18.34 16.99
CA ALA A 653 6.25 -19.55 16.77
C ALA A 653 7.62 -19.48 17.48
N TRP A 654 8.31 -18.33 17.36
CA TRP A 654 9.60 -18.09 17.99
C TRP A 654 9.53 -18.13 19.52
N ARG A 655 8.48 -17.54 20.10
CA ARG A 655 8.21 -17.56 21.54
C ARG A 655 7.95 -18.99 22.03
N SER A 656 7.16 -19.77 21.29
CA SER A 656 6.95 -21.19 21.60
C SER A 656 8.24 -22.03 21.50
N LEU A 657 9.18 -21.62 20.64
CA LEU A 657 10.47 -22.29 20.46
C LEU A 657 11.47 -21.94 21.57
N THR A 658 11.50 -20.66 21.98
CA THR A 658 12.59 -20.10 22.80
C THR A 658 12.17 -19.66 24.20
N GLY A 659 10.87 -19.52 24.45
CA GLY A 659 10.31 -18.88 25.63
C GLY A 659 10.43 -17.35 25.63
N VAL A 660 10.93 -16.72 24.55
CA VAL A 660 11.20 -15.28 24.49
C VAL A 660 10.19 -14.56 23.61
N SER A 661 9.42 -13.67 24.22
CA SER A 661 8.55 -12.72 23.50
C SER A 661 9.35 -11.62 22.84
N ARG A 662 9.17 -11.45 21.53
CA ARG A 662 9.75 -10.32 20.77
C ARG A 662 8.78 -9.15 20.83
N ARG A 663 9.08 -8.13 21.64
CA ARG A 663 8.23 -6.94 21.79
C ARG A 663 8.81 -5.69 21.11
N ASP A 664 10.10 -5.74 20.75
CA ASP A 664 10.78 -4.73 19.96
C ASP A 664 11.06 -5.29 18.56
N LEU A 665 10.81 -4.49 17.53
CA LEU A 665 11.21 -4.78 16.15
C LEU A 665 12.41 -3.91 15.73
N PRO A 666 13.30 -4.41 14.85
CA PRO A 666 13.27 -5.73 14.23
C PRO A 666 13.80 -6.85 15.15
N PHE A 667 13.58 -8.12 14.78
CA PHE A 667 14.03 -9.27 15.57
C PHE A 667 15.56 -9.37 15.63
N VAL A 668 16.22 -8.99 14.54
CA VAL A 668 17.68 -8.97 14.43
C VAL A 668 18.17 -7.54 14.60
N ASN A 669 18.57 -7.22 15.83
CA ASN A 669 19.29 -5.98 16.08
C ASN A 669 20.72 -6.14 15.55
N ARG A 670 21.13 -5.27 14.62
CA ARG A 670 22.56 -5.02 14.40
C ARG A 670 23.05 -4.36 15.69
N MET A 671 23.84 -5.08 16.49
CA MET A 671 24.51 -4.46 17.64
C MET A 671 25.30 -3.25 17.12
N SER A 672 24.86 -2.07 17.60
CA SER A 672 25.45 -0.71 17.59
C SER A 672 26.49 -0.34 16.53
#